data_AF-A0A0V1PZE2-F1
#
_entry.id   AF-A0A0V1PZE2-F1
#
_cell.length_a   1.000
_cell.length_b   1.000
_cell.length_c   1.000
_cell.angle_alpha   90.00
_cell.angle_beta   90.00
_cell.angle_gamma   90.00
#
_symmetry.space_group_name_H-M   'P 1'
#
loop_
_entity.id
_entity.type
_entity.pdbx_description
1 polymer ?
#
loop_
_entity_poly.entity_id
_entity_poly.type
_entity_poly.pdbx_seq_one_letter_code
_entity_poly.pdbx_strand_id
1 'polypeptide(L)'
;MSDPDQDILDAIEQGSFKYAQSLLSIRLKKYPNNTYYGALNCYLLLSSGKINEAIDQTLKLLAKVPNDPKTLGLLYTIFNKAGRPKEASLVYENAVKKYPTQSIISSWFETSLKNFDLRALQKSTMNLQKVNKSNRSYSIWSSLACLILSNNSDDSKESLLFNKLGLKLLENIQPLETTQEVFVYVKLLYNLKEFSEIESFLLNYKSDHVLDLELKLIYLDILNILEKWDSLYSYSNQLIFEEKFNDFDTWKYLISSSYKNNTPLLDLRQTITSHPKSRNSALALVEMAEVYKVSMDEFVFDYYNQFNHKSCCFNDLKYYYKAFNTENFIKLIEESSTKLKSSSQRNINTLIALVNNQKFKLLFGINDGNFYTENWEIYGQFKNLLKVKELTDFYPAHELILINIILELKENNKIENILKSICIIEKLLIDDKCNFNLKLWQIKLYSYLNCQSLAFLHYQKLNIKMIQHDTLSHYLIQRNCFPSKTSLNFLINIYRFYLTAEYEVNDNIMLGFQKEIYNKLENFLQFGEKMNKSISKHNLLLEILKISRITNDNNYYNYFSQNLRSYEISLLNESFHVSDNRDKKIHWKFGVNEPLLEGLLDLGPKYGEEYMKLNYIKELIVLNINNSNSLKFFKLFNKYMNNNSYLSQLSTFEKWLFKVYLSVFKYIKFDNPKENESIEKFLIKNLKMDKINSLINSTECILSWEVNYILINLVDLSKILNQLSRFEFSKNLSSINKTLISDLKSLNCKKLQVNKLNELKTENFQFDDNLDLDTNFVNETFQIIENSIHEASISNLRL
;
A
#
# COMPACT_ATOMS: atom_id res chain seq x y z
N MET A 1 -33.84 9.21 -15.97
CA MET A 1 -34.62 9.38 -14.74
C MET A 1 -34.12 8.32 -13.78
N SER A 2 -33.59 8.71 -12.63
CA SER A 2 -33.07 7.78 -11.62
C SER A 2 -34.21 6.91 -11.08
N ASP A 3 -33.88 5.68 -10.69
CA ASP A 3 -34.79 4.81 -9.95
C ASP A 3 -35.14 5.52 -8.63
N PRO A 4 -36.42 5.81 -8.32
CA PRO A 4 -36.79 6.54 -7.12
C PRO A 4 -36.41 5.83 -5.81
N ASP A 5 -36.13 4.52 -5.84
CA ASP A 5 -35.56 3.81 -4.69
C ASP A 5 -34.05 4.09 -4.55
N GLN A 6 -33.35 4.30 -5.67
CA GLN A 6 -31.94 4.71 -5.69
C GLN A 6 -31.78 6.15 -5.17
N ASP A 7 -32.69 7.06 -5.51
CA ASP A 7 -32.67 8.44 -4.99
C ASP A 7 -32.72 8.49 -3.46
N ILE A 8 -33.42 7.54 -2.82
CA ILE A 8 -33.48 7.44 -1.36
C ILE A 8 -32.12 6.97 -0.81
N LEU A 9 -31.52 5.95 -1.42
CA LEU A 9 -30.19 5.45 -1.02
C LEU A 9 -29.12 6.52 -1.18
N ASP A 10 -29.07 7.18 -2.33
CA ASP A 10 -28.13 8.25 -2.62
C ASP A 10 -28.29 9.40 -1.60
N ALA A 11 -29.54 9.76 -1.26
CA ALA A 11 -29.81 10.76 -0.25
C ALA A 11 -29.35 10.35 1.16
N ILE A 12 -29.44 9.06 1.52
CA ILE A 12 -28.90 8.53 2.78
C ILE A 12 -27.36 8.60 2.77
N GLU A 13 -26.73 8.18 1.69
CA GLU A 13 -25.27 8.15 1.55
C GLU A 13 -24.64 9.55 1.50
N GLN A 14 -25.35 10.51 0.90
CA GLN A 14 -24.97 11.93 0.90
C GLN A 14 -25.19 12.62 2.26
N GLY A 15 -25.85 11.95 3.22
CA GLY A 15 -26.19 12.53 4.52
C GLY A 15 -27.38 13.49 4.49
N SER A 16 -28.13 13.55 3.38
CA SER A 16 -29.35 14.34 3.21
C SER A 16 -30.55 13.69 3.89
N PHE A 17 -30.43 13.38 5.19
CA PHE A 17 -31.37 12.53 5.93
C PHE A 17 -32.81 13.04 5.95
N LYS A 18 -33.02 14.37 6.01
CA LYS A 18 -34.38 14.95 5.98
C LYS A 18 -35.07 14.71 4.64
N TYR A 19 -34.31 14.82 3.54
CA TYR A 19 -34.79 14.56 2.19
C TYR A 19 -35.03 13.06 1.97
N ALA A 20 -34.10 12.20 2.42
CA ALA A 20 -34.31 10.76 2.42
C ALA A 20 -35.55 10.35 3.23
N GLN A 21 -35.75 10.95 4.42
CA GLN A 21 -36.90 10.68 5.28
C GLN A 21 -38.22 11.10 4.62
N SER A 22 -38.27 12.24 3.94
CA SER A 22 -39.49 12.69 3.26
C SER A 22 -39.87 11.74 2.12
N LEU A 23 -38.91 11.39 1.26
CA LEU A 23 -39.10 10.42 0.18
C LEU A 23 -39.55 9.05 0.71
N LEU A 24 -38.86 8.56 1.74
CA LEU A 24 -39.14 7.24 2.33
C LEU A 24 -40.50 7.20 3.03
N SER A 25 -40.91 8.29 3.69
CA SER A 25 -42.21 8.37 4.36
C SER A 25 -43.39 8.24 3.38
N ILE A 26 -43.25 8.76 2.15
CA ILE A 26 -44.25 8.63 1.09
C ILE A 26 -44.35 7.15 0.67
N ARG A 27 -43.21 6.47 0.53
CA ARG A 27 -43.14 5.06 0.13
C ARG A 27 -43.69 4.12 1.21
N LEU A 28 -43.34 4.34 2.47
CA LEU A 28 -43.86 3.58 3.61
C LEU A 28 -45.38 3.72 3.75
N LYS A 29 -45.95 4.89 3.46
CA LYS A 29 -47.41 5.10 3.44
C LYS A 29 -48.08 4.36 2.27
N LYS A 30 -47.47 4.39 1.08
CA LYS A 30 -48.02 3.73 -0.12
C LYS A 30 -47.87 2.20 -0.08
N TYR A 31 -46.79 1.68 0.50
CA TYR A 31 -46.44 0.26 0.51
C TYR A 31 -46.06 -0.23 1.92
N PRO A 32 -47.00 -0.24 2.89
CA PRO A 32 -46.70 -0.49 4.31
C PRO A 32 -46.21 -1.92 4.60
N ASN A 33 -46.56 -2.89 3.76
CA ASN A 33 -46.18 -4.29 3.93
C ASN A 33 -44.86 -4.65 3.22
N ASN A 34 -44.27 -3.72 2.46
CA ASN A 34 -43.03 -3.99 1.75
C ASN A 34 -41.84 -3.89 2.72
N THR A 35 -41.18 -5.03 2.96
CA THR A 35 -40.06 -5.14 3.90
C THR A 35 -38.84 -4.32 3.48
N TYR A 36 -38.67 -4.05 2.18
CA TYR A 36 -37.56 -3.27 1.65
C TYR A 36 -37.57 -1.83 2.16
N TYR A 37 -38.72 -1.15 2.13
CA TYR A 37 -38.83 0.22 2.65
C TYR A 37 -38.65 0.26 4.18
N GLY A 38 -39.05 -0.80 4.89
CA GLY A 38 -38.74 -0.97 6.31
C GLY A 38 -37.23 -1.10 6.55
N ALA A 39 -36.51 -1.86 5.73
CA ALA A 39 -35.06 -1.99 5.80
C ALA A 39 -34.35 -0.67 5.45
N LEU A 40 -34.82 0.07 4.44
CA LEU A 40 -34.32 1.42 4.13
C LEU A 40 -34.51 2.39 5.29
N ASN A 41 -35.61 2.28 6.04
CA ASN A 41 -35.82 3.08 7.25
C ASN A 41 -34.79 2.73 8.33
N CYS A 42 -34.51 1.44 8.52
CA CYS A 42 -33.46 1.00 9.43
C CYS A 42 -32.07 1.51 9.00
N TYR A 43 -31.78 1.48 7.69
CA TYR A 43 -30.53 2.01 7.15
C TYR A 43 -30.39 3.53 7.35
N LEU A 44 -31.48 4.28 7.15
CA LEU A 44 -31.55 5.72 7.43
C LEU A 44 -31.33 6.01 8.93
N LEU A 45 -31.97 5.24 9.82
CA LEU A 45 -31.79 5.36 11.27
C LEU A 45 -30.34 5.09 11.68
N LEU A 46 -29.73 4.02 11.13
CA LEU A 46 -28.33 3.69 11.38
C LEU A 46 -27.41 4.83 10.90
N SER A 47 -27.61 5.28 9.67
CA SER A 47 -26.80 6.33 9.03
C SER A 47 -26.94 7.69 9.71
N SER A 48 -28.13 7.98 10.27
CA SER A 48 -28.37 9.20 11.06
C SER A 48 -27.84 9.13 12.50
N GLY A 49 -27.25 8.01 12.92
CA GLY A 49 -26.62 7.82 14.22
C GLY A 49 -27.54 7.23 15.31
N LYS A 50 -28.78 6.87 14.98
CA LYS A 50 -29.75 6.23 15.89
C LYS A 50 -29.56 4.71 15.91
N ILE A 51 -28.38 4.28 16.35
CA ILE A 51 -27.92 2.88 16.22
C ILE A 51 -28.84 1.90 16.97
N ASN A 52 -29.20 2.17 18.22
CA ASN A 52 -30.02 1.24 19.02
C ASN A 52 -31.43 1.07 18.42
N GLU A 53 -32.08 2.18 18.06
CA GLU A 53 -33.39 2.15 17.39
C GLU A 53 -33.33 1.40 16.06
N ALA A 54 -32.25 1.61 15.27
CA ALA A 54 -32.04 0.90 14.03
C ALA A 54 -31.90 -0.62 14.26
N ILE A 55 -31.08 -1.04 15.23
CA ILE A 55 -30.89 -2.45 15.57
C ILE A 55 -32.21 -3.09 15.99
N ASP A 56 -32.97 -2.46 16.89
CA ASP A 56 -34.25 -3.00 17.39
C ASP A 56 -35.26 -3.18 16.25
N GLN A 57 -35.35 -2.21 15.32
CA GLN A 57 -36.22 -2.33 14.15
C GLN A 57 -35.73 -3.39 13.16
N THR A 58 -34.41 -3.49 12.97
CA THR A 58 -33.79 -4.48 12.07
C THR A 58 -34.03 -5.91 12.60
N LEU A 59 -33.93 -6.13 13.92
CA LEU A 59 -34.25 -7.41 14.56
C LEU A 59 -35.73 -7.80 14.39
N LYS A 60 -36.65 -6.84 14.48
CA LYS A 60 -38.08 -7.07 14.20
C LYS A 60 -38.33 -7.47 12.75
N LEU A 61 -37.59 -6.90 11.80
CA LEU A 61 -37.66 -7.28 10.39
C LEU A 61 -37.06 -8.68 10.16
N LEU A 62 -35.91 -8.98 10.79
CA LEU A 62 -35.29 -10.30 10.73
C LEU A 62 -36.26 -11.41 11.19
N ALA A 63 -37.00 -11.18 12.28
CA ALA A 63 -37.98 -12.13 12.81
C ALA A 63 -39.13 -12.45 11.83
N LYS A 64 -39.44 -11.57 10.87
CA LYS A 64 -40.46 -11.82 9.83
C LYS A 64 -39.95 -12.76 8.73
N VAL A 65 -38.65 -13.04 8.68
CA VAL A 65 -37.96 -13.83 7.65
C VAL A 65 -38.30 -13.31 6.24
N PRO A 66 -37.80 -12.11 5.87
CA PRO A 66 -37.96 -11.59 4.52
C PRO A 66 -37.44 -12.58 3.48
N ASN A 67 -38.04 -12.61 2.30
CA ASN A 67 -37.66 -13.50 1.19
C ASN A 67 -37.30 -12.75 -0.10
N ASP A 68 -37.29 -11.41 -0.04
CA ASP A 68 -36.90 -10.54 -1.14
C ASP A 68 -35.37 -10.31 -1.13
N PRO A 69 -34.64 -10.62 -2.22
CA PRO A 69 -33.20 -10.45 -2.32
C PRO A 69 -32.68 -9.04 -1.97
N LYS A 70 -33.37 -7.98 -2.43
CA LYS A 70 -32.96 -6.59 -2.16
C LYS A 70 -33.03 -6.29 -0.66
N THR A 71 -34.09 -6.74 0.00
CA THR A 71 -34.26 -6.61 1.45
C THR A 71 -33.18 -7.39 2.20
N LEU A 72 -32.87 -8.62 1.79
CA LEU A 72 -31.87 -9.45 2.46
C LEU A 72 -30.46 -8.85 2.38
N GLY A 73 -30.04 -8.41 1.19
CA GLY A 73 -28.74 -7.74 1.02
C GLY A 73 -28.61 -6.45 1.84
N LEU A 74 -29.69 -5.67 1.93
CA LEU A 74 -29.71 -4.45 2.74
C LEU A 74 -29.65 -4.77 4.25
N LEU A 75 -30.43 -5.75 4.74
CA LEU A 75 -30.38 -6.17 6.15
C LEU A 75 -29.01 -6.74 6.53
N TYR A 76 -28.39 -7.53 5.66
CA TYR A 76 -27.03 -8.03 5.84
C TYR A 76 -26.03 -6.88 6.02
N THR A 77 -26.10 -5.89 5.13
CA THR A 77 -25.26 -4.69 5.19
C THR A 77 -25.50 -3.87 6.47
N ILE A 78 -26.77 -3.70 6.88
CA ILE A 78 -27.13 -2.99 8.12
C ILE A 78 -26.55 -3.70 9.34
N PHE A 79 -26.70 -5.02 9.46
CA PHE A 79 -26.16 -5.76 10.60
C PHE A 79 -24.63 -5.73 10.65
N ASN A 80 -23.94 -5.86 9.52
CA ASN A 80 -22.48 -5.73 9.48
C ASN A 80 -22.02 -4.33 9.87
N LYS A 81 -22.63 -3.28 9.30
CA LYS A 81 -22.35 -1.89 9.71
C LYS A 81 -22.69 -1.66 11.19
N ALA A 82 -23.70 -2.36 11.72
CA ALA A 82 -24.07 -2.31 13.13
C ALA A 82 -23.16 -3.16 14.06
N GLY A 83 -22.11 -3.81 13.54
CA GLY A 83 -21.22 -4.68 14.30
C GLY A 83 -21.88 -5.96 14.82
N ARG A 84 -22.87 -6.47 14.10
CA ARG A 84 -23.67 -7.65 14.43
C ARG A 84 -23.52 -8.72 13.34
N PRO A 85 -22.29 -9.24 13.09
CA PRO A 85 -22.04 -10.18 11.99
C PRO A 85 -22.76 -11.52 12.17
N LYS A 86 -23.03 -11.93 13.41
CA LYS A 86 -23.80 -13.16 13.70
C LYS A 86 -25.22 -13.04 13.15
N GLU A 87 -25.87 -11.91 13.42
CA GLU A 87 -27.20 -11.60 12.92
C GLU A 87 -27.21 -11.40 11.41
N ALA A 88 -26.15 -10.82 10.84
CA ALA A 88 -25.99 -10.71 9.39
C ALA A 88 -26.03 -12.09 8.71
N SER A 89 -25.28 -13.07 9.24
CA SER A 89 -25.32 -14.46 8.75
C SER A 89 -26.72 -15.07 8.84
N LEU A 90 -27.46 -14.79 9.93
CA LEU A 90 -28.83 -15.28 10.12
C LEU A 90 -29.84 -14.73 9.11
N VAL A 91 -29.60 -13.57 8.51
CA VAL A 91 -30.50 -12.97 7.49
C VAL A 91 -30.73 -13.96 6.36
N TYR A 92 -29.66 -14.44 5.74
CA TYR A 92 -29.74 -15.39 4.62
C TYR A 92 -30.00 -16.81 5.11
N GLU A 93 -29.40 -17.25 6.22
CA GLU A 93 -29.62 -18.62 6.74
C GLU A 93 -31.10 -18.89 7.02
N ASN A 94 -31.81 -17.96 7.66
CA ASN A 94 -33.24 -18.10 7.95
C ASN A 94 -34.08 -18.08 6.66
N ALA A 95 -33.75 -17.18 5.74
CA ALA A 95 -34.46 -17.06 4.47
C ALA A 95 -34.30 -18.34 3.62
N VAL A 96 -33.08 -18.85 3.46
CA VAL A 96 -32.78 -20.07 2.70
C VAL A 96 -33.38 -21.31 3.37
N LYS A 97 -33.36 -21.39 4.71
CA LYS A 97 -33.99 -22.50 5.45
C LYS A 97 -35.49 -22.58 5.22
N LYS A 98 -36.17 -21.42 5.15
CA LYS A 98 -37.63 -21.34 4.97
C LYS A 98 -38.04 -21.37 3.49
N TYR A 99 -37.23 -20.77 2.63
CA TYR A 99 -37.46 -20.58 1.20
C TYR A 99 -36.16 -20.89 0.42
N PRO A 100 -35.82 -22.17 0.18
CA PRO A 100 -34.57 -22.55 -0.49
C PRO A 100 -34.66 -22.33 -2.01
N THR A 101 -34.83 -21.09 -2.45
CA THR A 101 -34.88 -20.74 -3.88
C THR A 101 -33.49 -20.35 -4.38
N GLN A 102 -33.21 -20.67 -5.65
CA GLN A 102 -31.95 -20.29 -6.30
C GLN A 102 -31.72 -18.78 -6.26
N SER A 103 -32.77 -17.96 -6.45
CA SER A 103 -32.66 -16.49 -6.43
C SER A 103 -32.15 -15.94 -5.09
N ILE A 104 -32.64 -16.45 -3.96
CA ILE A 104 -32.21 -16.02 -2.63
C ILE A 104 -30.76 -16.43 -2.37
N ILE A 105 -30.40 -17.65 -2.74
CA ILE A 105 -29.05 -18.18 -2.50
C ILE A 105 -28.01 -17.50 -3.42
N SER A 106 -28.36 -17.22 -4.68
CA SER A 106 -27.50 -16.43 -5.58
C SER A 106 -27.28 -15.01 -5.03
N SER A 107 -28.32 -14.39 -4.46
CA SER A 107 -28.18 -13.10 -3.77
C SER A 107 -27.28 -13.19 -2.54
N TRP A 108 -27.35 -14.29 -1.78
CA TRP A 108 -26.42 -14.54 -0.67
C TRP A 108 -24.98 -14.68 -1.16
N PHE A 109 -24.76 -15.45 -2.23
CA PHE A 109 -23.45 -15.60 -2.87
C PHE A 109 -22.88 -14.26 -3.32
N GLU A 110 -23.63 -13.47 -4.08
CA GLU A 110 -23.26 -12.13 -4.52
C GLU A 110 -22.92 -11.20 -3.34
N THR A 111 -23.75 -11.23 -2.29
CA THR A 111 -23.52 -10.40 -1.10
C THR A 111 -22.26 -10.84 -0.36
N SER A 112 -21.97 -12.15 -0.33
CA SER A 112 -20.77 -12.69 0.31
C SER A 112 -19.50 -12.24 -0.41
N LEU A 113 -19.50 -12.24 -1.75
CA LEU A 113 -18.40 -11.73 -2.57
C LEU A 113 -18.15 -10.23 -2.32
N LYS A 114 -19.19 -9.41 -2.36
CA LYS A 114 -19.09 -7.95 -2.14
C LYS A 114 -18.51 -7.56 -0.78
N ASN A 115 -18.72 -8.41 0.23
CA ASN A 115 -18.25 -8.17 1.60
C ASN A 115 -16.98 -8.97 1.93
N PHE A 116 -16.42 -9.73 0.99
CA PHE A 116 -15.28 -10.63 1.20
C PHE A 116 -15.50 -11.62 2.37
N ASP A 117 -16.75 -12.02 2.62
CA ASP A 117 -17.08 -12.95 3.71
C ASP A 117 -16.93 -14.40 3.22
N LEU A 118 -15.78 -15.00 3.51
CA LEU A 118 -15.43 -16.35 3.08
C LEU A 118 -16.33 -17.43 3.69
N ARG A 119 -16.86 -17.21 4.91
CA ARG A 119 -17.77 -18.18 5.55
C ARG A 119 -19.15 -18.13 4.92
N ALA A 120 -19.66 -16.93 4.65
CA ALA A 120 -20.90 -16.75 3.91
C ALA A 120 -20.78 -17.26 2.47
N LEU A 121 -19.61 -17.08 1.83
CA LEU A 121 -19.31 -17.62 0.50
C LEU A 121 -19.35 -19.15 0.47
N GLN A 122 -18.71 -19.80 1.45
CA GLN A 122 -18.74 -21.27 1.58
C GLN A 122 -20.16 -21.79 1.82
N LYS A 123 -20.93 -21.15 2.71
CA LYS A 123 -22.31 -21.57 3.01
C LYS A 123 -23.24 -21.36 1.81
N SER A 124 -23.15 -20.22 1.13
CA SER A 124 -24.01 -19.90 -0.01
C SER A 124 -23.76 -20.86 -1.19
N THR A 125 -22.50 -21.12 -1.53
CA THR A 125 -22.13 -22.09 -2.59
C THR A 125 -22.57 -23.51 -2.27
N MET A 126 -22.41 -23.98 -1.02
CA MET A 126 -22.95 -25.28 -0.58
C MET A 126 -24.46 -25.38 -0.75
N ASN A 127 -25.21 -24.30 -0.50
CA ASN A 127 -26.65 -24.29 -0.69
C ASN A 127 -27.05 -24.23 -2.17
N LEU A 128 -26.29 -23.54 -3.03
CA LEU A 128 -26.50 -23.56 -4.48
C LEU A 128 -26.36 -24.99 -5.02
N GLN A 129 -25.30 -25.68 -4.60
CA GLN A 129 -25.04 -27.08 -4.98
C GLN A 129 -26.19 -28.00 -4.53
N LYS A 130 -26.73 -27.81 -3.32
CA LYS A 130 -27.86 -28.60 -2.82
C LYS A 130 -29.15 -28.38 -3.59
N VAL A 131 -29.45 -27.13 -3.98
CA VAL A 131 -30.68 -26.77 -4.70
C VAL A 131 -30.63 -27.25 -6.15
N ASN A 132 -29.47 -27.20 -6.80
CA ASN A 132 -29.29 -27.64 -8.18
C ASN A 132 -28.04 -28.52 -8.33
N LYS A 133 -28.18 -29.80 -7.97
CA LYS A 133 -27.08 -30.78 -8.02
C LYS A 133 -26.58 -31.09 -9.43
N SER A 134 -27.44 -30.90 -10.44
CA SER A 134 -27.07 -31.12 -11.86
C SER A 134 -26.13 -30.04 -12.40
N ASN A 135 -26.03 -28.89 -11.74
CA ASN A 135 -25.12 -27.83 -12.18
C ASN A 135 -23.70 -28.13 -11.70
N ARG A 136 -22.84 -28.58 -12.62
CA ARG A 136 -21.42 -28.86 -12.41
C ARG A 136 -20.69 -27.68 -11.75
N SER A 137 -20.92 -26.46 -12.24
CA SER A 137 -20.25 -25.25 -11.74
C SER A 137 -20.55 -25.01 -10.26
N TYR A 138 -21.75 -25.34 -9.75
CA TYR A 138 -22.05 -25.15 -8.33
C TYR A 138 -21.28 -26.11 -7.42
N SER A 139 -21.04 -27.34 -7.86
CA SER A 139 -20.17 -28.28 -7.14
C SER A 139 -18.73 -27.76 -7.08
N ILE A 140 -18.22 -27.22 -8.20
CA ILE A 140 -16.87 -26.65 -8.26
C ILE A 140 -16.76 -25.38 -7.43
N TRP A 141 -17.72 -24.45 -7.53
CA TRP A 141 -17.74 -23.22 -6.74
C TRP A 141 -17.77 -23.53 -5.24
N SER A 142 -18.53 -24.55 -4.84
CA SER A 142 -18.58 -25.01 -3.45
C SER A 142 -17.27 -25.64 -3.00
N SER A 143 -16.61 -26.41 -3.87
CA SER A 143 -15.29 -26.99 -3.59
C SER A 143 -14.21 -25.90 -3.48
N LEU A 144 -14.21 -24.94 -4.42
CA LEU A 144 -13.33 -23.78 -4.41
C LEU A 144 -13.56 -22.90 -3.17
N ALA A 145 -14.80 -22.65 -2.77
CA ALA A 145 -15.08 -21.88 -1.56
C ALA A 145 -14.58 -22.60 -0.29
N CYS A 146 -14.62 -23.94 -0.26
CA CYS A 146 -13.99 -24.71 0.81
C CYS A 146 -12.46 -24.58 0.78
N LEU A 147 -11.83 -24.65 -0.40
CA LEU A 147 -10.38 -24.43 -0.56
C LEU A 147 -9.98 -23.05 -0.05
N ILE A 148 -10.64 -21.99 -0.52
CA ILE A 148 -10.37 -20.60 -0.12
C ILE A 148 -10.55 -20.42 1.39
N LEU A 149 -11.65 -20.92 1.97
CA LEU A 149 -11.87 -20.81 3.41
C LEU A 149 -10.81 -21.58 4.21
N SER A 150 -10.36 -22.73 3.72
CA SER A 150 -9.33 -23.53 4.38
C SER A 150 -7.95 -22.86 4.37
N ASN A 151 -7.61 -22.15 3.29
CA ASN A 151 -6.36 -21.39 3.15
C ASN A 151 -6.30 -20.16 4.06
N ASN A 152 -7.48 -19.62 4.42
CA ASN A 152 -7.61 -18.38 5.18
C ASN A 152 -8.19 -18.62 6.59
N SER A 153 -8.20 -19.87 7.08
CA SER A 153 -8.61 -20.21 8.45
C SER A 153 -7.39 -20.42 9.34
N ASP A 154 -7.40 -19.80 10.52
CA ASP A 154 -6.39 -20.00 11.56
C ASP A 154 -6.58 -21.34 12.32
N ASP A 155 -7.73 -22.00 12.19
CA ASP A 155 -8.03 -23.28 12.86
C ASP A 155 -7.67 -24.47 11.96
N SER A 156 -6.65 -25.23 12.35
CA SER A 156 -6.19 -26.40 11.62
C SER A 156 -7.26 -27.49 11.46
N LYS A 157 -8.20 -27.61 12.40
CA LYS A 157 -9.32 -28.58 12.29
C LYS A 157 -10.35 -28.11 11.28
N GLU A 158 -10.66 -26.81 11.29
CA GLU A 158 -11.55 -26.17 10.31
C GLU A 158 -10.96 -26.31 8.89
N SER A 159 -9.67 -25.99 8.75
CA SER A 159 -8.94 -26.14 7.49
C SER A 159 -8.94 -27.58 6.98
N LEU A 160 -8.63 -28.56 7.84
CA LEU A 160 -8.68 -29.99 7.49
C LEU A 160 -10.08 -30.43 7.05
N LEU A 161 -11.11 -30.02 7.78
CA LEU A 161 -12.50 -30.35 7.49
C LEU A 161 -12.92 -29.85 6.11
N PHE A 162 -12.65 -28.58 5.80
CA PHE A 162 -13.06 -27.97 4.53
C PHE A 162 -12.29 -28.53 3.34
N ASN A 163 -11.00 -28.85 3.49
CA ASN A 163 -10.26 -29.53 2.43
C ASN A 163 -10.89 -30.90 2.09
N LYS A 164 -11.20 -31.72 3.11
CA LYS A 164 -11.87 -33.03 2.90
C LYS A 164 -13.26 -32.90 2.31
N LEU A 165 -14.03 -31.90 2.75
CA LEU A 165 -15.36 -31.62 2.19
C LEU A 165 -15.27 -31.20 0.72
N GLY A 166 -14.30 -30.36 0.37
CA GLY A 166 -14.03 -29.92 -1.00
C GLY A 166 -13.74 -31.08 -1.94
N LEU A 167 -12.91 -32.04 -1.53
CA LEU A 167 -12.61 -33.24 -2.33
C LEU A 167 -13.84 -34.10 -2.56
N LYS A 168 -14.62 -34.36 -1.50
CA LYS A 168 -15.86 -35.13 -1.61
C LYS A 168 -16.87 -34.54 -2.59
N LEU A 169 -16.90 -33.20 -2.73
CA LEU A 169 -17.75 -32.54 -3.72
C LEU A 169 -17.28 -32.82 -5.15
N LEU A 170 -15.96 -32.90 -5.38
CA LEU A 170 -15.36 -33.15 -6.69
C LEU A 170 -15.48 -34.62 -7.12
N GLU A 171 -15.52 -35.57 -6.19
CA GLU A 171 -15.76 -36.99 -6.48
C GLU A 171 -17.06 -37.21 -7.26
N ASN A 172 -18.10 -36.39 -7.01
CA ASN A 172 -19.41 -36.53 -7.66
C ASN A 172 -19.46 -35.97 -9.08
N ILE A 173 -18.43 -35.25 -9.54
CA ILE A 173 -18.39 -34.62 -10.87
C ILE A 173 -17.27 -35.17 -11.76
N GLN A 174 -16.66 -36.29 -11.37
CA GLN A 174 -15.65 -36.97 -12.20
C GLN A 174 -16.24 -37.39 -13.56
N PRO A 175 -15.44 -37.37 -14.65
CA PRO A 175 -14.05 -36.90 -14.72
C PRO A 175 -13.93 -35.37 -14.63
N LEU A 176 -12.79 -34.87 -14.16
CA LEU A 176 -12.45 -33.44 -14.24
C LEU A 176 -12.09 -33.08 -15.69
N GLU A 177 -12.75 -32.05 -16.23
CA GLU A 177 -12.77 -31.75 -17.67
C GLU A 177 -11.76 -30.64 -18.05
N THR A 178 -11.40 -29.77 -17.10
CA THR A 178 -10.57 -28.60 -17.36
C THR A 178 -9.37 -28.50 -16.42
N THR A 179 -8.31 -27.80 -16.84
CA THR A 179 -7.15 -27.54 -15.96
C THR A 179 -7.52 -26.73 -14.72
N GLN A 180 -8.58 -25.94 -14.79
CA GLN A 180 -9.08 -25.15 -13.65
C GLN A 180 -9.76 -26.02 -12.60
N GLU A 181 -10.50 -27.05 -13.02
CA GLU A 181 -11.06 -28.04 -12.11
C GLU A 181 -9.96 -28.89 -11.47
N VAL A 182 -8.99 -29.33 -12.28
CA VAL A 182 -7.81 -30.06 -11.80
C VAL A 182 -7.01 -29.21 -10.80
N PHE A 183 -6.87 -27.91 -11.04
CA PHE A 183 -6.23 -27.00 -10.10
C PHE A 183 -6.90 -27.01 -8.73
N VAL A 184 -8.24 -26.93 -8.66
CA VAL A 184 -8.97 -26.97 -7.38
C VAL A 184 -8.72 -28.30 -6.67
N TYR A 185 -8.83 -29.41 -7.41
CA TYR A 185 -8.58 -30.76 -6.87
C TYR A 185 -7.17 -30.90 -6.29
N VAL A 186 -6.16 -30.53 -7.09
CA VAL A 186 -4.75 -30.65 -6.71
C VAL A 186 -4.41 -29.75 -5.52
N LYS A 187 -4.92 -28.51 -5.47
CA LYS A 187 -4.69 -27.63 -4.31
C LYS A 187 -5.32 -28.15 -3.01
N LEU A 188 -6.49 -28.76 -3.09
CA LEU A 188 -7.10 -29.43 -1.92
C LEU A 188 -6.25 -30.60 -1.42
N LEU A 189 -5.76 -31.45 -2.31
CA LEU A 189 -4.82 -32.52 -1.95
C LEU A 189 -3.50 -31.97 -1.41
N TYR A 190 -3.02 -30.84 -1.96
CA TYR A 190 -1.77 -30.21 -1.56
C TYR A 190 -1.84 -29.75 -0.11
N ASN A 191 -2.96 -29.13 0.28
CA ASN A 191 -3.24 -28.75 1.67
C ASN A 191 -3.32 -29.95 2.62
N LEU A 192 -3.83 -31.08 2.14
CA LEU A 192 -3.85 -32.34 2.89
C LEU A 192 -2.51 -33.07 2.92
N LYS A 193 -1.52 -32.59 2.16
CA LYS A 193 -0.20 -33.21 1.98
C LYS A 193 -0.25 -34.60 1.34
N GLU A 194 -1.30 -34.87 0.56
CA GLU A 194 -1.46 -36.13 -0.19
C GLU A 194 -0.68 -36.05 -1.51
N PHE A 195 0.64 -35.82 -1.40
CA PHE A 195 1.50 -35.52 -2.54
C PHE A 195 1.62 -36.68 -3.52
N SER A 196 1.63 -37.92 -3.03
CA SER A 196 1.66 -39.13 -3.87
C SER A 196 0.40 -39.26 -4.74
N GLU A 197 -0.76 -38.87 -4.21
CA GLU A 197 -1.99 -38.89 -4.98
C GLU A 197 -1.96 -37.84 -6.10
N ILE A 198 -1.51 -36.62 -5.79
CA ILE A 198 -1.33 -35.56 -6.79
C ILE A 198 -0.42 -36.02 -7.93
N GLU A 199 0.73 -36.60 -7.59
CA GLU A 199 1.70 -37.06 -8.58
C GLU A 199 1.09 -38.12 -9.50
N SER A 200 0.40 -39.12 -8.93
CA SER A 200 -0.26 -40.17 -9.71
C SER A 200 -1.38 -39.64 -10.60
N PHE A 201 -2.17 -38.69 -10.08
CA PHE A 201 -3.26 -38.06 -10.81
C PHE A 201 -2.72 -37.24 -11.98
N LEU A 202 -1.73 -36.38 -11.75
CA LEU A 202 -1.14 -35.53 -12.79
C LEU A 202 -0.33 -36.34 -13.82
N LEU A 203 0.32 -37.43 -13.41
CA LEU A 203 1.00 -38.36 -14.32
C LEU A 203 0.01 -39.01 -15.30
N ASN A 204 -1.18 -39.39 -14.84
CA ASN A 204 -2.23 -39.91 -15.70
C ASN A 204 -2.88 -38.81 -16.52
N TYR A 205 -3.23 -37.67 -15.92
CA TYR A 205 -3.90 -36.57 -16.62
C TYR A 205 -3.04 -36.02 -17.77
N LYS A 206 -1.72 -35.92 -17.57
CA LYS A 206 -0.79 -35.43 -18.60
C LYS A 206 -0.59 -36.38 -19.78
N SER A 207 -1.06 -37.63 -19.73
CA SER A 207 -0.98 -38.53 -20.90
C SER A 207 -1.91 -38.06 -22.01
N ASP A 208 -3.06 -37.51 -21.63
CA ASP A 208 -4.14 -37.16 -22.55
C ASP A 208 -4.33 -35.64 -22.67
N HIS A 209 -3.77 -34.86 -21.75
CA HIS A 209 -3.96 -33.41 -21.67
C HIS A 209 -2.65 -32.65 -21.46
N VAL A 210 -2.59 -31.42 -21.94
CA VAL A 210 -1.47 -30.51 -21.67
C VAL A 210 -1.73 -29.78 -20.35
N LEU A 211 -0.79 -29.88 -19.40
CA LEU A 211 -0.82 -29.10 -18.17
C LEU A 211 -0.62 -27.61 -18.47
N ASP A 212 -1.41 -26.74 -17.85
CA ASP A 212 -1.14 -25.30 -17.88
C ASP A 212 0.06 -24.93 -16.98
N LEU A 213 0.53 -23.68 -17.07
CA LEU A 213 1.70 -23.23 -16.33
C LEU A 213 1.61 -23.52 -14.82
N GLU A 214 0.45 -23.29 -14.21
CA GLU A 214 0.27 -23.47 -12.76
C GLU A 214 0.39 -24.96 -12.40
N LEU A 215 -0.24 -25.85 -13.17
CA LEU A 215 -0.15 -27.29 -12.94
C LEU A 215 1.26 -27.85 -13.24
N LYS A 216 1.98 -27.31 -14.23
CA LYS A 216 3.39 -27.67 -14.49
C LYS A 216 4.27 -27.35 -13.29
N LEU A 217 4.13 -26.14 -12.73
CA LEU A 217 4.89 -25.70 -11.56
C LEU A 217 4.56 -26.54 -10.32
N ILE A 218 3.28 -26.85 -10.10
CA ILE A 218 2.88 -27.75 -9.00
C ILE A 218 3.47 -29.15 -9.20
N TYR A 219 3.45 -29.69 -10.42
CA TYR A 219 3.99 -31.02 -10.67
C TYR A 219 5.50 -31.09 -10.43
N LEU A 220 6.27 -30.08 -10.85
CA LEU A 220 7.70 -29.97 -10.53
C LEU A 220 7.95 -29.93 -9.02
N ASP A 221 7.20 -29.10 -8.29
CA ASP A 221 7.30 -29.00 -6.83
C ASP A 221 6.98 -30.33 -6.14
N ILE A 222 5.93 -31.03 -6.59
CA ILE A 222 5.53 -32.33 -6.05
C ILE A 222 6.58 -33.41 -6.29
N LEU A 223 7.16 -33.47 -7.49
CA LEU A 223 8.25 -34.42 -7.79
C LEU A 223 9.47 -34.16 -6.90
N ASN A 224 9.78 -32.89 -6.63
CA ASN A 224 10.85 -32.49 -5.72
C ASN A 224 10.54 -32.87 -4.26
N ILE A 225 9.33 -32.59 -3.76
CA ILE A 225 8.89 -32.94 -2.40
C ILE A 225 8.93 -34.46 -2.17
N LEU A 226 8.50 -35.25 -3.16
CA LEU A 226 8.50 -36.70 -3.10
C LEU A 226 9.89 -37.33 -3.37
N GLU A 227 10.91 -36.50 -3.62
CA GLU A 227 12.26 -36.94 -3.95
C GLU A 227 12.30 -37.90 -5.17
N LYS A 228 11.37 -37.73 -6.12
CA LYS A 228 11.34 -38.50 -7.38
C LYS A 228 12.32 -37.92 -8.39
N TRP A 229 13.62 -38.01 -8.07
CA TRP A 229 14.70 -37.34 -8.79
C TRP A 229 14.77 -37.69 -10.29
N ASP A 230 14.58 -38.96 -10.66
CA ASP A 230 14.59 -39.39 -12.07
C ASP A 230 13.45 -38.77 -12.88
N SER A 231 12.24 -38.76 -12.30
CA SER A 231 11.07 -38.14 -12.92
C SER A 231 11.19 -36.63 -12.97
N LEU A 232 11.74 -36.02 -11.92
CA LEU A 232 12.01 -34.57 -11.87
C LEU A 232 13.02 -34.18 -12.94
N TYR A 233 14.15 -34.88 -13.03
CA TYR A 233 15.16 -34.67 -14.06
C TYR A 233 14.55 -34.79 -15.46
N SER A 234 13.85 -35.90 -15.73
CA SER A 234 13.25 -36.16 -17.04
C SER A 234 12.25 -35.09 -17.44
N TYR A 235 11.40 -34.66 -16.50
CA TYR A 235 10.38 -33.66 -16.76
C TYR A 235 10.98 -32.25 -16.91
N SER A 236 11.92 -31.85 -16.05
CA SER A 236 12.66 -30.58 -16.21
C SER A 236 13.42 -30.55 -17.53
N ASN A 237 14.03 -31.67 -17.94
CA ASN A 237 14.75 -31.79 -19.20
C ASN A 237 13.79 -31.64 -20.40
N GLN A 238 12.66 -32.35 -20.38
CA GLN A 238 11.61 -32.19 -21.40
C GLN A 238 11.16 -30.72 -21.51
N LEU A 239 10.84 -30.08 -20.39
CA LEU A 239 10.38 -28.69 -20.37
C LEU A 239 11.42 -27.74 -20.98
N ILE A 240 12.69 -27.84 -20.56
CA ILE A 240 13.76 -26.94 -21.00
C ILE A 240 14.11 -27.17 -22.47
N PHE A 241 14.35 -28.42 -22.88
CA PHE A 241 14.98 -28.73 -24.16
C PHE A 241 13.97 -29.03 -25.28
N GLU A 242 12.82 -29.59 -24.96
CA GLU A 242 11.79 -29.94 -25.96
C GLU A 242 10.72 -28.85 -26.06
N GLU A 243 10.18 -28.41 -24.91
CA GLU A 243 9.13 -27.38 -24.86
C GLU A 243 9.66 -25.95 -24.85
N LYS A 244 10.98 -25.76 -24.80
CA LYS A 244 11.68 -24.46 -24.77
C LYS A 244 11.24 -23.57 -23.60
N PHE A 245 10.87 -24.20 -22.47
CA PHE A 245 10.51 -23.53 -21.23
C PHE A 245 11.77 -23.07 -20.49
N ASN A 246 12.33 -21.94 -20.94
CA ASN A 246 13.56 -21.38 -20.40
C ASN A 246 13.34 -20.62 -19.07
N ASP A 247 12.86 -21.34 -18.06
CA ASP A 247 12.58 -20.85 -16.71
C ASP A 247 13.71 -21.22 -15.73
N PHE A 248 14.16 -20.28 -14.91
CA PHE A 248 15.34 -20.48 -14.05
C PHE A 248 15.07 -21.42 -12.86
N ASP A 249 13.85 -21.46 -12.33
CA ASP A 249 13.50 -22.41 -11.27
C ASP A 249 13.47 -23.84 -11.80
N THR A 250 13.04 -24.02 -13.05
CA THR A 250 13.13 -25.31 -13.76
C THR A 250 14.58 -25.76 -13.98
N TRP A 251 15.49 -24.83 -14.29
CA TRP A 251 16.93 -25.12 -14.33
C TRP A 251 17.47 -25.59 -12.97
N LYS A 252 17.05 -24.95 -11.87
CA LYS A 252 17.41 -25.38 -10.51
C LYS A 252 16.92 -26.79 -10.18
N TYR A 253 15.71 -27.15 -10.60
CA TYR A 253 15.21 -28.53 -10.46
C TYR A 253 16.03 -29.54 -11.27
N LEU A 254 16.40 -29.20 -12.52
CA LEU A 254 17.28 -30.05 -13.32
C LEU A 254 18.63 -30.28 -12.64
N ILE A 255 19.25 -29.22 -12.12
CA ILE A 255 20.58 -29.28 -11.46
C ILE A 255 20.50 -30.08 -10.16
N SER A 256 19.52 -29.77 -9.31
CA SER A 256 19.36 -30.44 -8.01
C SER A 256 19.02 -31.92 -8.15
N SER A 257 18.13 -32.30 -9.08
CA SER A 257 17.83 -33.71 -9.39
C SER A 257 19.05 -34.45 -9.97
N SER A 258 19.82 -33.81 -10.85
CA SER A 258 21.08 -34.39 -11.38
C SER A 258 22.10 -34.66 -10.28
N TYR A 259 22.27 -33.72 -9.36
CA TYR A 259 23.16 -33.89 -8.21
C TYR A 259 22.72 -35.05 -7.32
N LYS A 260 21.42 -35.17 -7.04
CA LYS A 260 20.84 -36.27 -6.24
C LYS A 260 20.94 -37.63 -6.94
N ASN A 261 20.86 -37.66 -8.26
CA ASN A 261 21.08 -38.84 -9.08
C ASN A 261 22.56 -39.22 -9.26
N ASN A 262 23.49 -38.49 -8.62
CA ASN A 262 24.93 -38.67 -8.77
C ASN A 262 25.43 -38.53 -10.22
N THR A 263 24.74 -37.73 -11.04
CA THR A 263 25.19 -37.42 -12.40
C THR A 263 26.54 -36.69 -12.32
N PRO A 264 27.58 -37.17 -13.03
CA PRO A 264 28.87 -36.51 -13.07
C PRO A 264 28.77 -35.05 -13.53
N LEU A 265 29.56 -34.16 -12.91
CA LEU A 265 29.56 -32.73 -13.20
C LEU A 265 29.78 -32.43 -14.70
N LEU A 266 30.66 -33.20 -15.35
CA LEU A 266 30.97 -33.03 -16.78
C LEU A 266 29.77 -33.29 -17.67
N ASP A 267 28.97 -34.32 -17.33
CA ASP A 267 27.81 -34.71 -18.11
C ASP A 267 26.72 -33.64 -17.98
N LEU A 268 26.45 -33.17 -16.75
CA LEU A 268 25.50 -32.06 -16.52
C LEU A 268 25.95 -30.77 -17.21
N ARG A 269 27.25 -30.43 -17.16
CA ARG A 269 27.81 -29.27 -17.89
C ARG A 269 27.53 -29.42 -19.38
N GLN A 270 27.77 -30.60 -19.96
CA GLN A 270 27.46 -30.87 -21.38
C GLN A 270 25.98 -30.69 -21.68
N THR A 271 25.08 -31.24 -20.86
CA THR A 271 23.63 -31.06 -20.99
C THR A 271 23.25 -29.57 -20.98
N ILE A 272 23.70 -28.80 -19.99
CA ILE A 272 23.41 -27.35 -19.92
C ILE A 272 23.96 -26.61 -21.14
N THR A 273 25.19 -26.91 -21.55
CA THR A 273 25.82 -26.24 -22.72
C THR A 273 25.23 -26.64 -24.06
N SER A 274 24.50 -27.76 -24.15
CA SER A 274 23.76 -28.15 -25.35
C SER A 274 22.57 -27.22 -25.63
N HIS A 275 22.08 -26.52 -24.60
CA HIS A 275 21.04 -25.52 -24.76
C HIS A 275 21.60 -24.26 -25.46
N PRO A 276 20.85 -23.61 -26.36
CA PRO A 276 21.24 -22.32 -26.92
C PRO A 276 21.63 -21.31 -25.84
N LYS A 277 22.73 -20.58 -26.04
CA LYS A 277 23.22 -19.62 -25.05
C LYS A 277 22.13 -18.58 -24.71
N SER A 278 21.77 -18.53 -23.43
CA SER A 278 20.83 -17.57 -22.87
C SER A 278 21.30 -17.10 -21.50
N ARG A 279 20.65 -16.06 -20.94
CA ARG A 279 20.91 -15.60 -19.56
C ARG A 279 20.76 -16.74 -18.56
N ASN A 280 19.67 -17.48 -18.63
CA ASN A 280 19.36 -18.56 -17.69
C ASN A 280 20.31 -19.75 -17.84
N SER A 281 20.69 -20.14 -19.06
CA SER A 281 21.64 -21.25 -19.24
C SER A 281 23.05 -20.90 -18.74
N ALA A 282 23.46 -19.63 -18.85
CA ALA A 282 24.73 -19.16 -18.29
C ALA A 282 24.68 -19.09 -16.75
N LEU A 283 23.58 -18.62 -16.16
CA LEU A 283 23.36 -18.67 -14.71
C LEU A 283 23.22 -20.09 -14.18
N ALA A 284 22.65 -21.01 -14.96
CA ALA A 284 22.55 -22.42 -14.59
C ALA A 284 23.94 -23.05 -14.37
N LEU A 285 24.97 -22.62 -15.10
CA LEU A 285 26.35 -23.05 -14.85
C LEU A 285 26.92 -22.53 -13.53
N VAL A 286 26.55 -21.30 -13.14
CA VAL A 286 26.92 -20.72 -11.84
C VAL A 286 26.21 -21.48 -10.70
N GLU A 287 24.90 -21.70 -10.84
CA GLU A 287 24.10 -22.48 -9.87
C GLU A 287 24.61 -23.92 -9.75
N MET A 288 24.96 -24.55 -10.88
CA MET A 288 25.55 -25.90 -10.90
C MET A 288 26.81 -25.97 -10.04
N ALA A 289 27.69 -24.96 -10.14
CA ALA A 289 28.91 -24.92 -9.36
C ALA A 289 28.63 -24.76 -7.85
N GLU A 290 27.61 -23.98 -7.47
CA GLU A 290 27.16 -23.89 -6.08
C GLU A 290 26.63 -25.24 -5.55
N VAL A 291 25.72 -25.89 -6.30
CA VAL A 291 25.11 -27.16 -5.88
C VAL A 291 26.14 -28.29 -5.78
N TYR A 292 27.06 -28.38 -6.74
CA TYR A 292 28.14 -29.39 -6.74
C TYR A 292 29.32 -29.03 -5.83
N LYS A 293 29.29 -27.86 -5.17
CA LYS A 293 30.34 -27.38 -4.23
C LYS A 293 31.73 -27.33 -4.86
N VAL A 294 31.81 -26.94 -6.12
CA VAL A 294 33.09 -26.68 -6.81
C VAL A 294 33.39 -25.18 -6.81
N SER A 295 34.62 -24.80 -7.15
CA SER A 295 34.98 -23.39 -7.24
C SER A 295 34.09 -22.66 -8.25
N MET A 296 33.46 -21.58 -7.82
CA MET A 296 32.57 -20.77 -8.66
C MET A 296 33.30 -19.70 -9.48
N ASP A 297 34.57 -19.43 -9.19
CA ASP A 297 35.32 -18.32 -9.79
C ASP A 297 35.27 -18.36 -11.34
N GLU A 298 35.56 -19.52 -11.97
CA GLU A 298 35.48 -19.69 -13.43
C GLU A 298 34.10 -19.31 -13.98
N PHE A 299 33.04 -19.88 -13.40
CA PHE A 299 31.67 -19.72 -13.91
C PHE A 299 31.13 -18.30 -13.70
N VAL A 300 31.44 -17.69 -12.56
CA VAL A 300 31.07 -16.30 -12.27
C VAL A 300 31.83 -15.35 -13.20
N PHE A 301 33.11 -15.60 -13.45
CA PHE A 301 33.92 -14.75 -14.32
C PHE A 301 33.47 -14.87 -15.78
N ASP A 302 33.14 -16.08 -16.24
CA ASP A 302 32.57 -16.32 -17.56
C ASP A 302 31.22 -15.61 -17.72
N TYR A 303 30.34 -15.73 -16.73
CA TYR A 303 29.05 -15.02 -16.72
C TYR A 303 29.25 -13.51 -16.78
N TYR A 304 30.13 -12.97 -15.94
CA TYR A 304 30.48 -11.56 -15.93
C TYR A 304 31.01 -11.10 -17.29
N ASN A 305 31.96 -11.83 -17.89
CA ASN A 305 32.52 -11.48 -19.19
C ASN A 305 31.46 -11.48 -20.30
N GLN A 306 30.48 -12.38 -20.22
CA GLN A 306 29.39 -12.45 -21.19
C GLN A 306 28.31 -11.37 -20.97
N PHE A 307 28.02 -10.99 -19.73
CA PHE A 307 26.85 -10.15 -19.40
C PHE A 307 27.18 -8.81 -18.74
N ASN A 308 28.45 -8.45 -18.49
CA ASN A 308 28.84 -7.20 -17.82
C ASN A 308 28.19 -5.95 -18.44
N HIS A 309 28.00 -5.92 -19.75
CA HIS A 309 27.38 -4.84 -20.50
C HIS A 309 25.83 -4.85 -20.48
N LYS A 310 25.20 -5.72 -19.69
CA LYS A 310 23.75 -5.81 -19.48
C LYS A 310 23.39 -5.37 -18.06
N SER A 311 22.31 -4.61 -17.91
CA SER A 311 21.88 -4.07 -16.61
C SER A 311 21.46 -5.13 -15.58
N CYS A 312 21.19 -6.37 -16.03
CA CYS A 312 20.86 -7.48 -15.15
C CYS A 312 22.08 -8.08 -14.44
N CYS A 313 23.30 -7.94 -14.99
CA CYS A 313 24.50 -8.65 -14.53
C CYS A 313 24.73 -8.53 -13.01
N PHE A 314 24.67 -7.31 -12.48
CA PHE A 314 24.80 -7.09 -11.05
C PHE A 314 23.72 -7.81 -10.24
N ASN A 315 22.45 -7.70 -10.65
CA ASN A 315 21.33 -8.33 -9.95
C ASN A 315 21.34 -9.85 -10.03
N ASP A 316 22.01 -10.41 -11.03
CA ASP A 316 22.12 -11.85 -11.22
C ASP A 316 23.21 -12.44 -10.31
N LEU A 317 24.38 -11.80 -10.26
CA LEU A 317 25.52 -12.29 -9.50
C LEU A 317 25.49 -11.91 -8.02
N LYS A 318 24.73 -10.89 -7.62
CA LYS A 318 24.70 -10.41 -6.22
C LYS A 318 24.30 -11.48 -5.20
N TYR A 319 23.58 -12.52 -5.61
CA TYR A 319 23.16 -13.60 -4.70
C TYR A 319 24.29 -14.59 -4.40
N TYR A 320 25.28 -14.72 -5.29
CA TYR A 320 26.41 -15.65 -5.16
C TYR A 320 27.65 -15.04 -4.50
N TYR A 321 27.59 -13.77 -4.09
CA TYR A 321 28.77 -12.99 -3.64
C TYR A 321 29.57 -13.61 -2.50
N LYS A 322 28.95 -14.45 -1.67
CA LYS A 322 29.60 -15.14 -0.54
C LYS A 322 30.40 -16.37 -0.95
N ALA A 323 30.21 -16.84 -2.17
CA ALA A 323 30.57 -18.19 -2.55
C ALA A 323 31.65 -18.25 -3.66
N PHE A 324 32.09 -17.09 -4.16
CA PHE A 324 33.29 -16.93 -4.99
C PHE A 324 34.31 -15.99 -4.32
N ASN A 325 35.57 -16.02 -4.78
CA ASN A 325 36.63 -15.19 -4.21
C ASN A 325 36.45 -13.70 -4.54
N THR A 326 36.06 -12.91 -3.53
CA THR A 326 35.80 -11.48 -3.67
C THR A 326 37.03 -10.69 -4.11
N GLU A 327 38.23 -11.01 -3.62
CA GLU A 327 39.46 -10.28 -3.97
C GLU A 327 39.82 -10.46 -5.44
N ASN A 328 39.70 -11.69 -5.96
CA ASN A 328 39.96 -11.98 -7.37
C ASN A 328 38.93 -11.29 -8.27
N PHE A 329 37.66 -11.28 -7.86
CA PHE A 329 36.61 -10.61 -8.61
C PHE A 329 36.77 -9.08 -8.58
N ILE A 330 37.22 -8.49 -7.47
CA ILE A 330 37.57 -7.06 -7.40
C ILE A 330 38.68 -6.72 -8.40
N LYS A 331 39.74 -7.54 -8.49
CA LYS A 331 40.80 -7.35 -9.49
C LYS A 331 40.25 -7.41 -10.92
N LEU A 332 39.38 -8.37 -11.21
CA LEU A 332 38.72 -8.51 -12.53
C LEU A 332 37.91 -7.25 -12.90
N ILE A 333 37.09 -6.72 -11.97
CA ILE A 333 36.29 -5.51 -12.25
C ILE A 333 37.15 -4.25 -12.38
N GLU A 334 38.27 -4.15 -11.65
CA GLU A 334 39.20 -3.02 -11.78
C GLU A 334 39.95 -3.05 -13.12
N GLU A 335 40.44 -4.22 -13.53
CA GLU A 335 41.04 -4.42 -14.86
C GLU A 335 40.03 -4.15 -15.98
N SER A 336 38.77 -4.58 -15.81
CA SER A 336 37.69 -4.30 -16.74
C SER A 336 37.39 -2.80 -16.82
N SER A 337 37.27 -2.12 -15.68
CA SER A 337 36.99 -0.67 -15.62
C SER A 337 38.11 0.15 -16.27
N THR A 338 39.38 -0.17 -15.99
CA THR A 338 40.53 0.52 -16.61
C THR A 338 40.55 0.34 -18.13
N LYS A 339 40.34 -0.88 -18.63
CA LYS A 339 40.22 -1.17 -20.07
C LYS A 339 39.07 -0.38 -20.70
N LEU A 340 37.87 -0.41 -20.09
CA LEU A 340 36.68 0.24 -20.62
C LEU A 340 36.81 1.78 -20.66
N LYS A 341 37.36 2.39 -19.60
CA LYS A 341 37.62 3.85 -19.57
C LYS A 341 38.65 4.29 -20.61
N SER A 342 39.68 3.47 -20.85
CA SER A 342 40.72 3.77 -21.85
C SER A 342 40.25 3.56 -23.31
N SER A 343 39.14 2.85 -23.50
CA SER A 343 38.63 2.54 -24.84
C SER A 343 38.06 3.77 -25.54
N SER A 344 38.27 3.87 -26.85
CA SER A 344 37.67 4.92 -27.68
C SER A 344 36.16 4.71 -27.92
N GLN A 345 35.65 3.51 -27.63
CA GLN A 345 34.25 3.14 -27.84
C GLN A 345 33.36 3.59 -26.67
N ARG A 346 32.83 4.81 -26.77
CA ARG A 346 31.90 5.38 -25.80
C ARG A 346 30.44 5.08 -26.18
N ASN A 347 30.00 3.85 -25.94
CA ASN A 347 28.63 3.42 -26.23
C ASN A 347 27.88 3.05 -24.94
N ILE A 348 26.59 2.75 -25.07
CA ILE A 348 25.73 2.43 -23.92
C ILE A 348 26.16 1.14 -23.20
N ASN A 349 26.70 0.17 -23.94
CA ASN A 349 27.14 -1.11 -23.39
C ASN A 349 28.36 -0.94 -22.48
N THR A 350 29.32 -0.11 -22.89
CA THR A 350 30.49 0.21 -22.05
C THR A 350 30.09 0.99 -20.80
N LEU A 351 29.14 1.92 -20.92
CA LEU A 351 28.59 2.62 -19.76
C LEU A 351 27.90 1.65 -18.77
N ILE A 352 27.03 0.75 -19.27
CA ILE A 352 26.34 -0.23 -18.40
C ILE A 352 27.35 -1.13 -17.68
N ALA A 353 28.42 -1.56 -18.35
CA ALA A 353 29.48 -2.34 -17.73
C ALA A 353 30.18 -1.58 -16.59
N LEU A 354 30.50 -0.31 -16.78
CA LEU A 354 31.06 0.54 -15.72
C LEU A 354 30.08 0.72 -14.56
N VAL A 355 28.78 0.92 -14.84
CA VAL A 355 27.74 1.02 -13.80
C VAL A 355 27.65 -0.27 -12.98
N ASN A 356 27.65 -1.44 -13.62
CA ASN A 356 27.67 -2.72 -12.91
C ASN A 356 28.92 -2.88 -12.04
N ASN A 357 30.10 -2.50 -12.55
CA ASN A 357 31.35 -2.57 -11.78
C ASN A 357 31.28 -1.70 -10.51
N GLN A 358 30.74 -0.48 -10.62
CA GLN A 358 30.55 0.39 -9.45
C GLN A 358 29.57 -0.20 -8.43
N LYS A 359 28.49 -0.83 -8.91
CA LYS A 359 27.53 -1.51 -8.03
C LYS A 359 28.15 -2.69 -7.30
N PHE A 360 29.05 -3.44 -7.95
CA PHE A 360 29.83 -4.49 -7.28
C PHE A 360 30.81 -3.91 -6.25
N LYS A 361 31.53 -2.82 -6.56
CA LYS A 361 32.38 -2.12 -5.57
C LYS A 361 31.59 -1.76 -4.31
N LEU A 362 30.41 -1.17 -4.48
CA LEU A 362 29.53 -0.81 -3.37
C LEU A 362 29.02 -2.05 -2.60
N LEU A 363 28.71 -3.16 -3.28
CA LEU A 363 28.31 -4.42 -2.64
C LEU A 363 29.43 -4.97 -1.72
N PHE A 364 30.69 -4.80 -2.11
CA PHE A 364 31.86 -5.22 -1.33
C PHE A 364 32.30 -4.18 -0.29
N GLY A 365 31.53 -3.11 -0.09
CA GLY A 365 31.83 -2.08 0.93
C GLY A 365 32.89 -1.06 0.52
N ILE A 366 33.21 -0.95 -0.79
CA ILE A 366 34.12 0.05 -1.32
C ILE A 366 33.31 1.30 -1.69
N ASN A 367 33.31 2.29 -0.81
CA ASN A 367 32.59 3.56 -0.97
C ASN A 367 33.38 4.77 -0.43
N ASP A 368 34.69 4.78 -0.66
CA ASP A 368 35.62 5.85 -0.27
C ASP A 368 35.48 7.10 -1.15
N GLY A 369 36.25 8.16 -0.86
CA GLY A 369 36.23 9.40 -1.64
C GLY A 369 36.46 9.18 -3.14
N ASN A 370 37.30 8.19 -3.51
CA ASN A 370 37.57 7.84 -4.90
C ASN A 370 36.35 7.23 -5.61
N PHE A 371 35.47 6.53 -4.89
CA PHE A 371 34.23 6.01 -5.45
C PHE A 371 33.32 7.14 -5.97
N TYR A 372 33.16 8.21 -5.17
CA TYR A 372 32.32 9.34 -5.54
C TYR A 372 32.86 10.08 -6.77
N THR A 373 34.16 10.36 -6.80
CA THR A 373 34.81 11.04 -7.94
C THR A 373 34.75 10.19 -9.20
N GLU A 374 34.99 8.87 -9.09
CA GLU A 374 34.92 7.95 -10.22
C GLU A 374 33.52 7.91 -10.86
N ASN A 375 32.46 7.95 -10.06
CA ASN A 375 31.08 8.00 -10.57
C ASN A 375 30.80 9.28 -11.38
N TRP A 376 31.33 10.42 -10.95
CA TRP A 376 31.24 11.68 -11.69
C TRP A 376 32.08 11.69 -12.97
N GLU A 377 33.29 11.11 -12.94
CA GLU A 377 34.11 10.91 -14.13
C GLU A 377 33.38 10.07 -15.19
N ILE A 378 32.75 8.97 -14.78
CA ILE A 378 31.95 8.12 -15.67
C ILE A 378 30.78 8.92 -16.26
N TYR A 379 30.07 9.70 -15.44
CA TYR A 379 29.00 10.57 -15.93
C TYR A 379 29.50 11.56 -17.01
N GLY A 380 30.61 12.26 -16.75
CA GLY A 380 31.20 13.24 -17.67
C GLY A 380 31.69 12.62 -18.97
N GLN A 381 32.38 11.48 -18.91
CA GLN A 381 32.92 10.78 -20.09
C GLN A 381 31.83 10.37 -21.09
N PHE A 382 30.65 10.01 -20.58
CA PHE A 382 29.54 9.45 -21.36
C PHE A 382 28.38 10.44 -21.60
N LYS A 383 28.52 11.70 -21.19
CA LYS A 383 27.48 12.75 -21.30
C LYS A 383 26.87 12.89 -22.70
N ASN A 384 27.64 12.63 -23.75
CA ASN A 384 27.15 12.66 -25.13
C ASN A 384 26.00 11.67 -25.39
N LEU A 385 25.93 10.56 -24.66
CA LEU A 385 24.85 9.57 -24.79
C LEU A 385 23.48 10.12 -24.36
N LEU A 386 23.44 11.16 -23.50
CA LEU A 386 22.18 11.84 -23.13
C LEU A 386 21.47 12.44 -24.34
N LYS A 387 22.22 12.85 -25.38
CA LYS A 387 21.66 13.42 -26.62
C LYS A 387 21.17 12.34 -27.59
N VAL A 388 21.70 11.13 -27.48
CA VAL A 388 21.47 10.01 -28.43
C VAL A 388 20.42 9.04 -27.90
N LYS A 389 20.23 8.97 -26.57
CA LYS A 389 19.25 8.07 -25.96
C LYS A 389 17.83 8.40 -26.42
N GLU A 390 16.97 7.39 -26.39
CA GLU A 390 15.54 7.59 -26.52
C GLU A 390 15.01 8.42 -25.34
N LEU A 391 14.00 9.25 -25.60
CA LEU A 391 13.43 10.13 -24.58
C LEU A 391 12.90 9.35 -23.37
N THR A 392 12.37 8.14 -23.60
CA THR A 392 11.77 7.28 -22.57
C THR A 392 12.78 6.41 -21.84
N ASP A 393 13.99 6.23 -22.37
CA ASP A 393 15.04 5.41 -21.75
C ASP A 393 15.75 6.17 -20.63
N PHE A 394 16.11 5.46 -19.56
CA PHE A 394 16.89 6.04 -18.47
C PHE A 394 18.36 6.08 -18.83
N TYR A 395 19.03 7.16 -18.47
CA TYR A 395 20.48 7.24 -18.60
C TYR A 395 21.16 6.47 -17.45
N PRO A 396 21.93 5.40 -17.71
CA PRO A 396 22.46 4.54 -16.64
C PRO A 396 23.37 5.26 -15.65
N ALA A 397 24.14 6.27 -16.08
CA ALA A 397 25.04 6.99 -15.17
C ALA A 397 24.28 7.80 -14.11
N HIS A 398 23.01 8.18 -14.35
CA HIS A 398 22.19 8.83 -13.33
C HIS A 398 21.97 7.93 -12.11
N GLU A 399 22.02 6.60 -12.27
CA GLU A 399 21.96 5.68 -11.14
C GLU A 399 23.17 5.87 -10.21
N LEU A 400 24.37 6.06 -10.75
CA LEU A 400 25.60 6.28 -9.98
C LEU A 400 25.56 7.62 -9.24
N ILE A 401 25.13 8.68 -9.91
CA ILE A 401 25.01 10.00 -9.29
C ILE A 401 23.96 9.97 -8.17
N LEU A 402 22.87 9.25 -8.40
CA LEU A 402 21.84 9.07 -7.40
C LEU A 402 22.41 8.30 -6.18
N ILE A 403 23.16 7.21 -6.39
CA ILE A 403 23.89 6.50 -5.32
C ILE A 403 24.82 7.45 -4.54
N ASN A 404 25.57 8.33 -5.21
CA ASN A 404 26.44 9.31 -4.54
C ASN A 404 25.64 10.23 -3.60
N ILE A 405 24.61 10.90 -4.13
CA ILE A 405 23.72 11.80 -3.37
C ILE A 405 23.20 11.12 -2.11
N ILE A 406 22.84 9.86 -2.27
CA ILE A 406 22.22 9.03 -1.25
C ILE A 406 23.18 8.71 -0.10
N LEU A 407 24.42 8.37 -0.44
CA LEU A 407 25.43 8.01 0.54
C LEU A 407 25.89 9.29 1.26
N GLU A 408 26.04 10.40 0.53
CA GLU A 408 26.31 11.73 1.10
C GLU A 408 25.20 12.14 2.09
N LEU A 409 23.93 12.01 1.73
CA LEU A 409 22.80 12.33 2.60
C LEU A 409 22.71 11.40 3.82
N LYS A 410 23.18 10.16 3.70
CA LYS A 410 23.23 9.21 4.83
C LYS A 410 24.31 9.62 5.84
N GLU A 411 25.47 10.06 5.35
CA GLU A 411 26.56 10.55 6.20
C GLU A 411 26.22 11.89 6.84
N ASN A 412 25.60 12.80 6.08
CA ASN A 412 25.25 14.14 6.52
C ASN A 412 23.94 14.61 5.85
N ASN A 413 22.84 14.54 6.58
CA ASN A 413 21.49 14.90 6.13
C ASN A 413 21.12 16.36 6.41
N LYS A 414 22.09 17.25 6.68
CA LYS A 414 21.82 18.67 6.90
C LYS A 414 21.16 19.33 5.68
N ILE A 415 20.46 20.42 5.92
CA ILE A 415 19.67 21.10 4.89
C ILE A 415 20.52 21.67 3.75
N GLU A 416 21.76 22.05 4.01
CA GLU A 416 22.71 22.48 2.98
C GLU A 416 22.94 21.35 1.95
N ASN A 417 23.12 20.12 2.43
CA ASN A 417 23.28 18.95 1.56
C ASN A 417 21.98 18.59 0.83
N ILE A 418 20.82 18.77 1.47
CA ILE A 418 19.51 18.59 0.82
C ILE A 418 19.33 19.60 -0.32
N LEU A 419 19.64 20.88 -0.09
CA LEU A 419 19.57 21.93 -1.11
C LEU A 419 20.55 21.68 -2.26
N LYS A 420 21.80 21.28 -1.95
CA LYS A 420 22.78 20.86 -2.95
C LYS A 420 22.23 19.71 -3.81
N SER A 421 21.66 18.69 -3.16
CA SER A 421 21.07 17.52 -3.85
C SER A 421 19.90 17.90 -4.75
N ILE A 422 19.04 18.84 -4.31
CA ILE A 422 17.93 19.39 -5.11
C ILE A 422 18.45 20.04 -6.39
N CYS A 423 19.48 20.89 -6.30
CA CYS A 423 20.08 21.54 -7.47
C CYS A 423 20.63 20.51 -8.46
N ILE A 424 21.32 19.47 -7.95
CA ILE A 424 21.87 18.40 -8.79
C ILE A 424 20.72 17.67 -9.51
N ILE A 425 19.71 17.20 -8.78
CA ILE A 425 18.63 16.40 -9.36
C ILE A 425 17.77 17.22 -10.35
N GLU A 426 17.47 18.50 -10.07
CA GLU A 426 16.78 19.35 -11.05
C GLU A 426 17.57 19.47 -12.36
N LYS A 427 18.90 19.62 -12.27
CA LYS A 427 19.76 19.65 -13.45
C LYS A 427 19.71 18.33 -14.22
N LEU A 428 19.83 17.19 -13.54
CA LEU A 428 19.76 15.87 -14.20
C LEU A 428 18.38 15.63 -14.85
N LEU A 429 17.29 16.11 -14.23
CA LEU A 429 15.93 15.97 -14.75
C LEU A 429 15.66 16.83 -16.00
N ILE A 430 16.46 17.86 -16.28
CA ILE A 430 16.38 18.59 -17.56
C ILE A 430 16.74 17.65 -18.71
N ASP A 431 17.81 16.86 -18.53
CA ASP A 431 18.37 15.98 -19.55
C ASP A 431 17.67 14.61 -19.58
N ASP A 432 17.13 14.13 -18.45
CA ASP A 432 16.46 12.82 -18.32
C ASP A 432 15.09 12.92 -17.64
N LYS A 433 14.18 13.63 -18.32
CA LYS A 433 12.82 13.98 -17.86
C LYS A 433 11.94 12.79 -17.49
N CYS A 434 12.22 11.59 -18.01
CA CYS A 434 11.42 10.39 -17.79
C CYS A 434 11.88 9.55 -16.59
N ASN A 435 13.05 9.86 -16.01
CA ASN A 435 13.62 9.09 -14.92
C ASN A 435 12.80 9.20 -13.63
N PHE A 436 12.08 8.13 -13.27
CA PHE A 436 11.22 8.14 -12.11
C PHE A 436 12.01 8.10 -10.79
N ASN A 437 13.21 7.50 -10.77
CA ASN A 437 14.03 7.44 -9.56
C ASN A 437 14.41 8.85 -9.11
N LEU A 438 14.90 9.67 -10.05
CA LEU A 438 15.22 11.07 -9.80
C LEU A 438 14.00 11.86 -9.33
N LYS A 439 12.83 11.68 -9.96
CA LYS A 439 11.58 12.35 -9.54
C LYS A 439 11.13 11.94 -8.14
N LEU A 440 11.18 10.66 -7.80
CA LEU A 440 10.80 10.17 -6.46
C LEU A 440 11.71 10.76 -5.38
N TRP A 441 13.02 10.83 -5.66
CA TRP A 441 13.98 11.51 -4.79
C TRP A 441 13.71 12.99 -4.65
N GLN A 442 13.44 13.66 -5.76
CA GLN A 442 13.11 15.06 -5.76
C GLN A 442 11.85 15.37 -4.93
N ILE A 443 10.84 14.50 -5.01
CA ILE A 443 9.65 14.59 -4.15
C ILE A 443 10.04 14.44 -2.67
N LYS A 444 10.92 13.50 -2.30
CA LYS A 444 11.38 13.34 -0.90
C LYS A 444 12.12 14.58 -0.40
N LEU A 445 13.06 15.10 -1.18
CA LEU A 445 13.85 16.28 -0.81
C LEU A 445 12.96 17.52 -0.64
N TYR A 446 12.06 17.79 -1.59
CA TYR A 446 11.11 18.90 -1.47
C TYR A 446 10.12 18.73 -0.32
N SER A 447 9.68 17.49 -0.06
CA SER A 447 8.82 17.18 1.08
C SER A 447 9.49 17.49 2.41
N TYR A 448 10.81 17.28 2.51
CA TYR A 448 11.59 17.61 3.71
C TYR A 448 11.72 19.12 3.93
N LEU A 449 11.70 19.93 2.86
CA LEU A 449 11.78 21.40 2.92
C LEU A 449 10.43 22.10 2.90
N ASN A 450 9.31 21.38 3.07
CA ASN A 450 7.95 21.91 2.95
C ASN A 450 7.61 22.57 1.59
N CYS A 451 8.34 22.23 0.53
CA CYS A 451 8.10 22.74 -0.82
C CYS A 451 7.00 21.92 -1.52
N GLN A 452 5.80 21.90 -0.95
CA GLN A 452 4.75 20.95 -1.33
C GLN A 452 4.24 21.15 -2.76
N SER A 453 4.23 22.39 -3.28
CA SER A 453 3.82 22.64 -4.67
C SER A 453 4.78 22.01 -5.68
N LEU A 454 6.08 21.98 -5.37
CA LEU A 454 7.09 21.33 -6.22
C LEU A 454 7.04 19.80 -6.10
N ALA A 455 6.86 19.28 -4.88
CA ALA A 455 6.62 17.85 -4.66
C ALA A 455 5.40 17.36 -5.46
N PHE A 456 4.32 18.15 -5.45
CA PHE A 456 3.10 17.86 -6.20
C PHE A 456 3.33 17.89 -7.72
N LEU A 457 4.07 18.90 -8.21
CA LEU A 457 4.41 19.03 -9.62
C LEU A 457 5.21 17.82 -10.13
N HIS A 458 6.20 17.34 -9.38
CA HIS A 458 6.95 16.14 -9.73
C HIS A 458 6.11 14.87 -9.64
N TYR A 459 5.21 14.78 -8.66
CA TYR A 459 4.26 13.66 -8.57
C TYR A 459 3.31 13.62 -9.77
N GLN A 460 2.82 14.77 -10.25
CA GLN A 460 2.02 14.84 -11.47
C GLN A 460 2.83 14.45 -12.71
N LYS A 461 4.10 14.87 -12.80
CA LYS A 461 5.02 14.46 -13.88
C LYS A 461 5.33 12.95 -13.90
N LEU A 462 5.05 12.21 -12.82
CA LEU A 462 5.14 10.75 -12.81
C LEU A 462 3.92 10.08 -13.45
N ASN A 463 2.83 10.82 -13.72
CA ASN A 463 1.58 10.28 -14.26
C ASN A 463 1.03 9.09 -13.46
N ILE A 464 1.06 9.20 -12.12
CA ILE A 464 0.54 8.17 -11.22
C ILE A 464 -0.96 7.97 -11.45
N LYS A 465 -1.38 6.72 -11.66
CA LYS A 465 -2.78 6.34 -11.93
C LYS A 465 -3.21 5.11 -11.16
N MET A 466 -4.52 5.05 -10.87
CA MET A 466 -5.22 3.88 -10.32
C MET A 466 -4.47 3.27 -9.11
N ILE A 467 -4.13 1.99 -9.17
CA ILE A 467 -3.49 1.24 -8.08
C ILE A 467 -2.19 1.86 -7.58
N GLN A 468 -1.48 2.62 -8.43
CA GLN A 468 -0.27 3.31 -8.01
C GLN A 468 -0.55 4.38 -6.95
N HIS A 469 -1.78 4.91 -6.85
CA HIS A 469 -2.13 5.79 -5.74
C HIS A 469 -2.18 5.05 -4.40
N ASP A 470 -2.60 3.79 -4.38
CA ASP A 470 -2.60 2.98 -3.15
C ASP A 470 -1.16 2.75 -2.63
N THR A 471 -0.22 2.56 -3.56
CA THR A 471 1.18 2.28 -3.23
C THR A 471 2.03 3.54 -3.02
N LEU A 472 1.81 4.62 -3.78
CA LEU A 472 2.71 5.79 -3.84
C LEU A 472 2.10 7.11 -3.32
N SER A 473 0.80 7.20 -3.01
CA SER A 473 0.23 8.47 -2.51
C SER A 473 0.88 8.96 -1.23
N HIS A 474 1.45 8.05 -0.42
CA HIS A 474 2.14 8.37 0.83
C HIS A 474 3.28 9.40 0.68
N TYR A 475 3.89 9.53 -0.51
CA TYR A 475 4.86 10.60 -0.80
C TYR A 475 4.27 12.02 -0.65
N LEU A 476 2.95 12.19 -0.82
CA LEU A 476 2.26 13.47 -0.72
C LEU A 476 1.46 13.64 0.57
N ILE A 477 0.98 12.56 1.18
CA ILE A 477 -0.03 12.60 2.26
C ILE A 477 0.48 12.05 3.61
N GLN A 478 1.78 11.86 3.80
CA GLN A 478 2.31 11.35 5.07
C GLN A 478 2.18 12.36 6.20
N ARG A 479 2.91 13.49 6.13
CA ARG A 479 2.90 14.57 7.14
C ARG A 479 3.19 15.95 6.55
N ASN A 480 3.09 16.09 5.23
CA ASN A 480 3.58 17.24 4.45
C ASN A 480 2.50 17.86 3.54
N CYS A 481 1.23 17.43 3.63
CA CYS A 481 0.19 17.94 2.75
C CYS A 481 -0.28 19.35 3.18
N PHE A 482 0.05 20.37 2.36
CA PHE A 482 -0.40 21.73 2.60
C PHE A 482 -1.90 21.90 2.25
N PRO A 483 -2.73 22.48 3.15
CA PRO A 483 -4.16 22.67 2.89
C PRO A 483 -4.43 23.75 1.85
N SER A 484 -5.00 23.38 0.71
CA SER A 484 -5.48 24.30 -0.32
C SER A 484 -6.67 23.68 -1.06
N LYS A 485 -7.41 24.48 -1.82
CA LYS A 485 -8.49 23.94 -2.65
C LYS A 485 -7.96 23.02 -3.77
N THR A 486 -6.78 23.32 -4.30
CA THR A 486 -6.09 22.51 -5.31
C THR A 486 -5.69 21.14 -4.75
N SER A 487 -5.04 21.11 -3.58
CA SER A 487 -4.67 19.85 -2.93
C SER A 487 -5.90 19.04 -2.56
N LEU A 488 -6.95 19.69 -2.00
CA LEU A 488 -8.22 19.02 -1.71
C LEU A 488 -8.80 18.33 -2.96
N ASN A 489 -8.98 19.06 -4.07
CA ASN A 489 -9.54 18.49 -5.29
C ASN A 489 -8.71 17.30 -5.82
N PHE A 490 -7.38 17.37 -5.69
CA PHE A 490 -6.52 16.26 -6.08
C PHE A 490 -6.70 15.03 -5.19
N LEU A 491 -6.75 15.22 -3.87
CA LEU A 491 -7.01 14.12 -2.93
C LEU A 491 -8.40 13.48 -3.17
N ILE A 492 -9.41 14.28 -3.51
CA ILE A 492 -10.73 13.79 -3.93
C ILE A 492 -10.62 12.93 -5.19
N ASN A 493 -9.83 13.33 -6.19
CA ASN A 493 -9.61 12.53 -7.38
C ASN A 493 -8.93 11.19 -7.07
N ILE A 494 -7.97 11.17 -6.14
CA ILE A 494 -7.40 9.91 -5.66
C ILE A 494 -8.46 9.06 -4.95
N TYR A 495 -9.32 9.68 -4.12
CA TYR A 495 -10.36 8.95 -3.40
C TYR A 495 -11.38 8.31 -4.36
N ARG A 496 -11.72 8.98 -5.47
CA ARG A 496 -12.59 8.44 -6.53
C ARG A 496 -12.04 7.14 -7.12
N PHE A 497 -10.72 6.98 -7.25
CA PHE A 497 -10.14 5.72 -7.69
C PHE A 497 -10.54 4.56 -6.76
N TYR A 498 -10.54 4.76 -5.43
CA TYR A 498 -10.96 3.68 -4.52
C TYR A 498 -12.42 3.29 -4.69
N LEU A 499 -13.30 4.26 -4.99
CA LEU A 499 -14.71 3.98 -5.29
C LEU A 499 -14.87 3.18 -6.59
N THR A 500 -14.13 3.55 -7.63
CA THR A 500 -14.11 2.82 -8.91
C THR A 500 -13.53 1.41 -8.74
N ALA A 501 -12.40 1.29 -8.02
CA ALA A 501 -11.75 0.00 -7.78
C ALA A 501 -12.63 -0.95 -6.97
N GLU A 502 -13.36 -0.47 -5.97
CA GLU A 502 -14.31 -1.28 -5.19
C GLU A 502 -15.40 -1.88 -6.09
N TYR A 503 -15.93 -1.10 -7.04
CA TYR A 503 -16.90 -1.60 -8.02
C TYR A 503 -16.27 -2.61 -8.99
N GLU A 504 -15.15 -2.26 -9.63
CA GLU A 504 -14.48 -3.11 -10.63
C GLU A 504 -14.00 -4.44 -10.05
N VAL A 505 -13.45 -4.46 -8.84
CA VAL A 505 -12.98 -5.70 -8.20
C VAL A 505 -14.14 -6.64 -7.92
N ASN A 506 -15.25 -6.13 -7.40
CA ASN A 506 -16.43 -6.95 -7.10
C ASN A 506 -17.02 -7.60 -8.37
N ASP A 507 -17.13 -6.83 -9.46
CA ASP A 507 -17.62 -7.34 -10.75
C ASP A 507 -16.65 -8.39 -11.35
N ASN A 508 -15.34 -8.16 -11.26
CA ASN A 508 -14.33 -9.09 -11.77
C ASN A 508 -14.28 -10.41 -10.98
N ILE A 509 -14.50 -10.38 -9.66
CA ILE A 509 -14.60 -11.60 -8.86
C ILE A 509 -15.78 -12.46 -9.33
N MET A 510 -16.96 -11.84 -9.54
CA MET A 510 -18.13 -12.55 -10.06
C MET A 510 -17.84 -13.16 -11.45
N LEU A 511 -17.25 -12.36 -12.35
CA LEU A 511 -16.87 -12.83 -13.69
C LEU A 511 -15.86 -13.99 -13.63
N GLY A 512 -14.95 -13.99 -12.66
CA GLY A 512 -13.99 -15.08 -12.46
C GLY A 512 -14.67 -16.41 -12.13
N PHE A 513 -15.75 -16.41 -11.33
CA PHE A 513 -16.55 -17.61 -11.08
C PHE A 513 -17.31 -18.07 -12.34
N GLN A 514 -17.89 -17.13 -13.09
CA GLN A 514 -18.66 -17.42 -14.30
C GLN A 514 -17.80 -17.91 -15.47
N LYS A 515 -16.56 -17.43 -15.58
CA LYS A 515 -15.59 -17.82 -16.62
C LYS A 515 -14.61 -18.91 -16.17
N GLU A 516 -14.85 -19.51 -15.01
CA GLU A 516 -14.09 -20.64 -14.49
C GLU A 516 -12.60 -20.35 -14.24
N ILE A 517 -12.24 -19.11 -13.89
CA ILE A 517 -10.86 -18.69 -13.61
C ILE A 517 -10.52 -18.95 -12.14
N TYR A 518 -10.62 -20.21 -11.73
CA TYR A 518 -10.54 -20.62 -10.32
C TYR A 518 -9.17 -20.36 -9.69
N ASN A 519 -8.09 -20.48 -10.47
CA ASN A 519 -6.72 -20.27 -9.98
C ASN A 519 -6.39 -18.83 -9.59
N LYS A 520 -7.20 -17.82 -9.96
CA LYS A 520 -6.99 -16.41 -9.59
C LYS A 520 -8.00 -15.86 -8.58
N LEU A 521 -9.11 -16.57 -8.33
CA LEU A 521 -10.20 -16.05 -7.52
C LEU A 521 -9.82 -15.76 -6.07
N GLU A 522 -9.01 -16.61 -5.45
CA GLU A 522 -8.49 -16.36 -4.09
C GLU A 522 -7.71 -15.03 -4.05
N ASN A 523 -6.82 -14.83 -5.02
CA ASN A 523 -6.02 -13.61 -5.13
C ASN A 523 -6.89 -12.36 -5.38
N PHE A 524 -7.97 -12.48 -6.16
CA PHE A 524 -8.89 -11.36 -6.38
C PHE A 524 -9.68 -11.00 -5.12
N LEU A 525 -10.13 -11.99 -4.35
CA LEU A 525 -10.79 -11.76 -3.06
C LEU A 525 -9.84 -11.07 -2.07
N GLN A 526 -8.61 -11.59 -1.93
CA GLN A 526 -7.59 -10.99 -1.06
C GLN A 526 -7.19 -9.59 -1.53
N PHE A 527 -7.09 -9.36 -2.84
CA PHE A 527 -6.80 -8.04 -3.40
C PHE A 527 -7.90 -7.03 -3.05
N GLY A 528 -9.17 -7.39 -3.25
CA GLY A 528 -10.30 -6.52 -2.89
C GLY A 528 -10.36 -6.21 -1.40
N GLU A 529 -10.13 -7.21 -0.55
CA GLU A 529 -10.06 -7.01 0.90
C GLU A 529 -8.91 -6.07 1.30
N LYS A 530 -7.70 -6.30 0.76
CA LYS A 530 -6.51 -5.44 1.02
C LYS A 530 -6.69 -4.02 0.49
N MET A 531 -7.42 -3.82 -0.60
CA MET A 531 -7.74 -2.49 -1.12
C MET A 531 -8.74 -1.77 -0.21
N ASN A 532 -9.77 -2.48 0.27
CA ASN A 532 -10.79 -1.90 1.12
C ASN A 532 -10.28 -1.52 2.51
N LYS A 533 -9.33 -2.28 3.05
CA LYS A 533 -8.68 -2.04 4.35
C LYS A 533 -7.37 -1.25 4.24
N SER A 534 -7.04 -0.69 3.08
CA SER A 534 -5.75 -0.04 2.85
C SER A 534 -5.51 1.15 3.79
N ILE A 535 -4.32 1.18 4.41
CA ILE A 535 -3.85 2.31 5.21
C ILE A 535 -3.77 3.60 4.39
N SER A 536 -3.45 3.51 3.09
CA SER A 536 -3.39 4.67 2.19
C SER A 536 -4.78 5.27 1.99
N LYS A 537 -5.82 4.45 1.85
CA LYS A 537 -7.24 4.88 1.80
C LYS A 537 -7.66 5.57 3.09
N HIS A 538 -7.33 4.97 4.24
CA HIS A 538 -7.68 5.52 5.55
C HIS A 538 -6.97 6.83 5.88
N ASN A 539 -5.69 6.94 5.53
CA ASN A 539 -4.92 8.17 5.70
C ASN A 539 -5.43 9.29 4.78
N LEU A 540 -5.73 8.95 3.52
CA LEU A 540 -6.31 9.88 2.55
C LEU A 540 -7.63 10.47 3.06
N LEU A 541 -8.50 9.64 3.65
CA LEU A 541 -9.75 10.09 4.26
C LEU A 541 -9.50 11.11 5.38
N LEU A 542 -8.55 10.85 6.28
CA LEU A 542 -8.20 11.77 7.37
C LEU A 542 -7.64 13.09 6.85
N GLU A 543 -6.77 13.04 5.84
CA GLU A 543 -6.21 14.24 5.21
C GLU A 543 -7.29 15.06 4.50
N ILE A 544 -8.21 14.41 3.79
CA ILE A 544 -9.36 15.10 3.18
C ILE A 544 -10.23 15.79 4.24
N LEU A 545 -10.52 15.12 5.35
CA LEU A 545 -11.28 15.71 6.46
C LEU A 545 -10.58 16.95 7.04
N LYS A 546 -9.28 16.83 7.33
CA LYS A 546 -8.45 17.92 7.85
C LYS A 546 -8.43 19.11 6.90
N ILE A 547 -8.13 18.88 5.62
CA ILE A 547 -8.06 19.96 4.62
C ILE A 547 -9.44 20.58 4.38
N SER A 548 -10.51 19.78 4.33
CA SER A 548 -11.88 20.30 4.20
C SER A 548 -12.25 21.21 5.37
N ARG A 549 -11.87 20.83 6.61
CA ARG A 549 -12.10 21.65 7.80
C ARG A 549 -11.30 22.96 7.78
N ILE A 550 -10.02 22.92 7.39
CA ILE A 550 -9.17 24.13 7.31
C ILE A 550 -9.65 25.07 6.20
N THR A 551 -10.05 24.53 5.05
CA THR A 551 -10.52 25.33 3.90
C THR A 551 -11.99 25.76 4.00
N ASN A 552 -12.70 25.30 5.04
CA ASN A 552 -14.15 25.49 5.24
C ASN A 552 -15.02 24.90 4.10
N ASP A 553 -14.61 23.77 3.53
CA ASP A 553 -15.40 23.03 2.55
C ASP A 553 -16.37 22.06 3.25
N ASN A 554 -17.59 22.55 3.52
CA ASN A 554 -18.59 21.77 4.24
C ASN A 554 -19.11 20.56 3.46
N ASN A 555 -19.10 20.60 2.12
CA ASN A 555 -19.67 19.54 1.30
C ASN A 555 -18.84 18.26 1.42
N TYR A 556 -17.53 18.37 1.18
CA TYR A 556 -16.64 17.23 1.35
C TYR A 556 -16.51 16.85 2.82
N TYR A 557 -16.40 17.83 3.73
CA TYR A 557 -16.35 17.52 5.17
C TYR A 557 -17.53 16.66 5.63
N ASN A 558 -18.76 16.97 5.20
CA ASN A 558 -19.95 16.19 5.57
C ASN A 558 -19.91 14.76 5.01
N TYR A 559 -19.58 14.60 3.72
CA TYR A 559 -19.49 13.28 3.09
C TYR A 559 -18.45 12.38 3.78
N PHE A 560 -17.23 12.89 4.00
CA PHE A 560 -16.16 12.10 4.62
C PHE A 560 -16.38 11.90 6.12
N SER A 561 -17.08 12.81 6.80
CA SER A 561 -17.47 12.62 8.19
C SER A 561 -18.46 11.47 8.32
N GLN A 562 -19.41 11.37 7.38
CA GLN A 562 -20.35 10.25 7.34
C GLN A 562 -19.65 8.92 7.04
N ASN A 563 -18.69 8.93 6.11
CA ASN A 563 -17.86 7.76 5.83
C ASN A 563 -17.06 7.32 7.06
N LEU A 564 -16.43 8.26 7.77
CA LEU A 564 -15.73 7.97 9.03
C LEU A 564 -16.64 7.32 10.08
N ARG A 565 -17.89 7.79 10.19
CA ARG A 565 -18.89 7.22 11.13
C ARG A 565 -19.21 5.75 10.85
N SER A 566 -19.06 5.29 9.61
CA SER A 566 -19.28 3.88 9.28
C SER A 566 -18.31 2.92 9.99
N TYR A 567 -17.17 3.44 10.50
CA TYR A 567 -16.17 2.67 11.25
C TYR A 567 -16.32 2.79 12.78
N GLU A 568 -17.33 3.51 13.30
CA GLU A 568 -17.53 3.69 14.74
C GLU A 568 -17.58 2.36 15.50
N ILE A 569 -18.35 1.42 14.97
CA ILE A 569 -18.65 0.18 15.69
C ILE A 569 -17.48 -0.80 15.61
N SER A 570 -16.78 -0.87 14.48
CA SER A 570 -15.57 -1.71 14.36
C SER A 570 -14.46 -1.21 15.29
N LEU A 571 -14.35 0.11 15.50
CA LEU A 571 -13.42 0.68 16.49
C LEU A 571 -13.83 0.38 17.93
N LEU A 572 -15.12 0.47 18.26
CA LEU A 572 -15.62 0.17 19.61
C LEU A 572 -15.46 -1.30 19.98
N ASN A 573 -15.61 -2.20 19.01
CA ASN A 573 -15.47 -3.65 19.19
C ASN A 573 -14.02 -4.14 18.95
N GLU A 574 -13.07 -3.23 18.75
CA GLU A 574 -11.65 -3.52 18.47
C GLU A 574 -11.41 -4.40 17.23
N SER A 575 -12.36 -4.47 16.28
CA SER A 575 -12.28 -5.27 15.04
C SER A 575 -11.80 -4.48 13.81
N PHE A 576 -11.38 -3.23 14.00
CA PHE A 576 -10.83 -2.39 12.94
C PHE A 576 -9.39 -2.83 12.63
N HIS A 577 -9.13 -3.19 11.37
CA HIS A 577 -7.82 -3.61 10.88
C HIS A 577 -7.48 -2.96 9.54
N VAL A 578 -6.18 -2.72 9.30
CA VAL A 578 -5.69 -2.14 8.05
C VAL A 578 -4.60 -2.98 7.39
N SER A 579 -4.54 -2.94 6.06
CA SER A 579 -3.46 -3.47 5.23
C SER A 579 -2.48 -2.36 4.85
N ASP A 580 -1.17 -2.65 4.84
CA ASP A 580 -0.15 -1.71 4.37
C ASP A 580 0.38 -2.14 2.99
N ASN A 581 -0.07 -1.44 1.95
CA ASN A 581 0.32 -1.69 0.56
C ASN A 581 1.33 -0.64 0.04
N ARG A 582 1.87 0.23 0.90
CA ARG A 582 2.76 1.33 0.48
C ARG A 582 4.09 0.79 -0.04
N ASP A 583 4.52 1.27 -1.21
CA ASP A 583 5.83 0.92 -1.76
C ASP A 583 6.91 1.86 -1.21
N LYS A 584 7.60 1.39 -0.17
CA LYS A 584 8.71 2.11 0.47
C LYS A 584 10.08 1.75 -0.13
N LYS A 585 10.12 0.91 -1.17
CA LYS A 585 11.36 0.36 -1.73
C LYS A 585 11.69 0.90 -3.12
N ILE A 586 10.68 1.32 -3.89
CA ILE A 586 10.86 1.73 -5.29
C ILE A 586 11.92 2.82 -5.52
N HIS A 587 12.04 3.79 -4.61
CA HIS A 587 13.03 4.88 -4.73
C HIS A 587 14.48 4.44 -4.53
N TRP A 588 14.71 3.18 -4.15
CA TRP A 588 16.00 2.62 -3.81
C TRP A 588 16.34 1.31 -4.52
N LYS A 589 15.52 0.88 -5.49
CA LYS A 589 15.64 -0.44 -6.10
C LYS A 589 16.78 -0.51 -7.15
N PHE A 590 17.96 -0.04 -6.76
CA PHE A 590 19.22 -0.16 -7.52
C PHE A 590 19.83 -1.56 -7.41
N GLY A 591 19.36 -2.37 -6.44
CA GLY A 591 19.76 -3.77 -6.27
C GLY A 591 20.91 -3.99 -5.29
N VAL A 592 21.58 -2.93 -4.83
CA VAL A 592 22.70 -2.98 -3.87
C VAL A 592 22.21 -2.51 -2.50
N ASN A 593 22.62 -3.17 -1.41
CA ASN A 593 22.43 -2.68 -0.02
C ASN A 593 20.98 -2.28 0.34
N GLU A 594 19.99 -3.02 -0.16
CA GLU A 594 18.55 -2.73 0.00
C GLU A 594 18.07 -2.50 1.47
N PRO A 595 18.60 -3.16 2.53
CA PRO A 595 18.16 -2.88 3.91
C PRO A 595 18.82 -1.66 4.59
N LEU A 596 19.91 -1.10 4.04
CA LEU A 596 20.76 -0.12 4.73
C LEU A 596 20.26 1.34 4.68
N LEU A 597 19.14 1.60 4.00
CA LEU A 597 18.66 2.94 3.64
C LEU A 597 17.18 3.20 4.02
N GLU A 598 16.54 2.25 4.72
CA GLU A 598 15.19 2.47 5.25
C GLU A 598 15.21 3.63 6.26
N GLY A 599 14.33 4.63 6.05
CA GLY A 599 14.19 5.74 6.98
C GLY A 599 14.89 7.04 6.56
N LEU A 600 15.73 7.04 5.52
CA LEU A 600 16.44 8.26 5.11
C LEU A 600 15.44 9.32 4.61
N LEU A 601 15.44 10.48 5.28
CA LEU A 601 14.50 11.58 5.06
C LEU A 601 13.02 11.17 5.20
N ASP A 602 12.72 10.16 6.01
CA ASP A 602 11.33 9.84 6.36
C ASP A 602 10.73 10.95 7.23
N LEU A 603 9.50 11.35 6.92
CA LEU A 603 8.80 12.40 7.65
C LEU A 603 8.24 11.84 8.95
N GLY A 604 9.07 11.83 10.00
CA GLY A 604 8.73 11.36 11.33
C GLY A 604 8.64 9.83 11.44
N PRO A 605 8.17 9.30 12.59
CA PRO A 605 8.13 7.85 12.82
C PRO A 605 7.24 7.09 11.83
N LYS A 606 7.59 5.84 11.54
CA LYS A 606 6.75 4.93 10.74
C LYS A 606 5.39 4.79 11.42
N TYR A 607 4.31 5.01 10.65
CA TYR A 607 2.93 4.91 11.12
C TYR A 607 2.19 3.72 10.49
N GLY A 608 1.28 3.14 11.26
CA GLY A 608 0.53 1.92 10.95
C GLY A 608 -0.92 1.98 11.46
N GLU A 609 -1.46 0.82 11.86
CA GLU A 609 -2.84 0.67 12.31
C GLU A 609 -3.17 1.50 13.55
N GLU A 610 -2.25 1.52 14.53
CA GLU A 610 -2.41 2.25 15.79
C GLU A 610 -2.54 3.76 15.57
N TYR A 611 -1.74 4.32 14.65
CA TYR A 611 -1.84 5.72 14.25
C TYR A 611 -3.20 6.03 13.63
N MET A 612 -3.72 5.14 12.78
CA MET A 612 -5.06 5.30 12.16
C MET A 612 -6.15 5.25 13.23
N LYS A 613 -6.10 4.25 14.12
CA LYS A 613 -7.05 4.10 15.25
C LYS A 613 -7.07 5.36 16.13
N LEU A 614 -5.91 5.92 16.47
CA LEU A 614 -5.81 7.13 17.29
C LEU A 614 -6.50 8.32 16.61
N ASN A 615 -6.20 8.55 15.34
CA ASN A 615 -6.75 9.68 14.58
C ASN A 615 -8.24 9.52 14.28
N TYR A 616 -8.70 8.31 13.98
CA TYR A 616 -10.13 8.02 13.79
C TYR A 616 -10.90 8.31 15.08
N ILE A 617 -10.42 7.83 16.23
CA ILE A 617 -11.07 8.11 17.51
C ILE A 617 -11.06 9.61 17.83
N LYS A 618 -9.96 10.31 17.58
CA LYS A 618 -9.89 11.78 17.72
C LYS A 618 -11.00 12.46 16.92
N GLU A 619 -11.13 12.16 15.63
CA GLU A 619 -12.17 12.76 14.77
C GLU A 619 -13.59 12.35 15.20
N LEU A 620 -13.80 11.08 15.58
CA LEU A 620 -15.09 10.60 16.05
C LEU A 620 -15.54 11.29 17.36
N ILE A 621 -14.61 11.58 18.28
CA ILE A 621 -14.93 12.37 19.49
C ILE A 621 -15.41 13.76 19.09
N VAL A 622 -14.75 14.41 18.12
CA VAL A 622 -15.12 15.73 17.61
C VAL A 622 -16.50 15.71 16.93
N LEU A 623 -16.82 14.65 16.17
CA LEU A 623 -18.11 14.53 15.47
C LEU A 623 -19.28 14.14 16.38
N ASN A 624 -19.03 13.45 17.50
CA ASN A 624 -20.05 12.82 18.34
C ASN A 624 -20.16 13.39 19.75
N ILE A 625 -19.84 14.66 19.97
CA ILE A 625 -19.79 15.26 21.32
C ILE A 625 -21.07 15.02 22.14
N ASN A 626 -22.24 15.00 21.49
CA ASN A 626 -23.53 14.82 22.18
C ASN A 626 -24.04 13.36 22.16
N ASN A 627 -23.32 12.43 21.53
CA ASN A 627 -23.77 11.05 21.39
C ASN A 627 -23.34 10.18 22.60
N SER A 628 -24.14 9.18 22.93
CA SER A 628 -23.90 8.19 23.99
C SER A 628 -22.55 7.47 23.88
N ASN A 629 -22.07 7.22 22.65
CA ASN A 629 -20.79 6.54 22.41
C ASN A 629 -19.56 7.41 22.70
N SER A 630 -19.72 8.72 22.85
CA SER A 630 -18.60 9.65 23.00
C SER A 630 -17.76 9.43 24.26
N LEU A 631 -18.38 9.00 25.37
CA LEU A 631 -17.67 8.59 26.58
C LEU A 631 -16.86 7.30 26.36
N LYS A 632 -17.37 6.36 25.55
CA LYS A 632 -16.65 5.13 25.19
C LYS A 632 -15.42 5.46 24.35
N PHE A 633 -15.58 6.34 23.35
CA PHE A 633 -14.46 6.81 22.54
C PHE A 633 -13.41 7.56 23.37
N PHE A 634 -13.83 8.41 24.32
CA PHE A 634 -12.88 9.06 25.24
C PHE A 634 -12.08 8.03 26.07
N LYS A 635 -12.75 7.01 26.63
CA LYS A 635 -12.07 5.94 27.38
C LYS A 635 -11.07 5.18 26.51
N LEU A 636 -11.44 4.85 25.27
CA LEU A 636 -10.53 4.22 24.31
C LEU A 636 -9.36 5.13 23.94
N PHE A 637 -9.62 6.42 23.68
CA PHE A 637 -8.57 7.40 23.40
C PHE A 637 -7.56 7.50 24.54
N ASN A 638 -8.04 7.57 25.79
CA ASN A 638 -7.19 7.57 26.97
C ASN A 638 -6.41 6.25 27.14
N LYS A 639 -7.04 5.10 26.85
CA LYS A 639 -6.36 3.79 26.84
C LYS A 639 -5.21 3.79 25.83
N TYR A 640 -5.45 4.26 24.60
CA TYR A 640 -4.44 4.30 23.53
C TYR A 640 -3.30 5.28 23.84
N MET A 641 -3.62 6.43 24.43
CA MET A 641 -2.60 7.42 24.85
C MET A 641 -1.66 6.93 25.96
N ASN A 642 -2.01 5.86 26.66
CA ASN A 642 -1.16 5.21 27.66
C ASN A 642 -0.46 3.95 27.14
N ASN A 643 -0.63 3.62 25.85
CA ASN A 643 -0.02 2.44 25.23
C ASN A 643 1.20 2.83 24.38
N ASN A 644 2.34 2.19 24.68
CA ASN A 644 3.61 2.44 23.99
C ASN A 644 3.56 2.15 22.48
N SER A 645 2.77 1.17 22.01
CA SER A 645 2.69 0.86 20.57
C SER A 645 2.07 2.00 19.75
N TYR A 646 1.15 2.75 20.35
CA TYR A 646 0.54 3.94 19.75
C TYR A 646 1.51 5.11 19.81
N LEU A 647 2.13 5.34 20.97
CA LEU A 647 3.04 6.46 21.17
C LEU A 647 4.33 6.35 20.34
N SER A 648 4.83 5.14 20.05
CA SER A 648 6.03 4.95 19.22
C SER A 648 5.85 5.41 17.78
N GLN A 649 4.61 5.45 17.28
CA GLN A 649 4.28 5.90 15.92
C GLN A 649 4.09 7.43 15.81
N LEU A 650 4.13 8.14 16.94
CA LEU A 650 3.95 9.59 17.02
C LEU A 650 5.29 10.33 17.14
N SER A 651 5.43 11.44 16.43
CA SER A 651 6.52 12.40 16.64
C SER A 651 6.44 13.05 18.03
N THR A 652 7.50 13.73 18.43
CA THR A 652 7.54 14.49 19.70
C THR A 652 6.42 15.53 19.77
N PHE A 653 6.19 16.26 18.67
CA PHE A 653 5.08 17.20 18.54
C PHE A 653 3.72 16.51 18.60
N GLU A 654 3.53 15.39 17.88
CA GLU A 654 2.26 14.66 17.89
C GLU A 654 1.93 14.18 19.31
N LYS A 655 2.89 13.61 20.05
CA LYS A 655 2.69 13.22 21.46
C LYS A 655 2.20 14.39 22.32
N TRP A 656 2.74 15.59 22.11
CA TRP A 656 2.28 16.80 22.78
C TRP A 656 0.87 17.19 22.33
N LEU A 657 0.60 17.22 21.02
CA LEU A 657 -0.69 17.60 20.45
C LEU A 657 -1.82 16.67 20.90
N PHE A 658 -1.58 15.37 20.94
CA PHE A 658 -2.55 14.40 21.43
C PHE A 658 -2.82 14.53 22.93
N LYS A 659 -1.86 14.99 23.75
CA LYS A 659 -2.11 15.37 25.15
C LYS A 659 -2.99 16.61 25.26
N VAL A 660 -2.81 17.58 24.35
CA VAL A 660 -3.72 18.73 24.24
C VAL A 660 -5.13 18.27 23.88
N TYR A 661 -5.29 17.40 22.87
CA TYR A 661 -6.59 16.82 22.53
C TYR A 661 -7.22 16.08 23.71
N LEU A 662 -6.47 15.24 24.42
CA LEU A 662 -6.96 14.53 25.61
C LEU A 662 -7.51 15.51 26.67
N SER A 663 -6.81 16.62 26.88
CA SER A 663 -7.19 17.65 27.85
C SER A 663 -8.45 18.39 27.41
N VAL A 664 -8.54 18.77 26.13
CA VAL A 664 -9.73 19.41 25.54
C VAL A 664 -10.94 18.47 25.62
N PHE A 665 -10.77 17.19 25.27
CA PHE A 665 -11.85 16.22 25.35
C PHE A 665 -12.28 15.96 26.79
N LYS A 666 -11.34 15.93 27.75
CA LYS A 666 -11.66 15.80 29.17
C LYS A 666 -12.49 17.00 29.66
N TYR A 667 -12.08 18.22 29.31
CA TYR A 667 -12.79 19.46 29.66
C TYR A 667 -14.24 19.48 29.16
N ILE A 668 -14.47 19.00 27.93
CA ILE A 668 -15.81 19.00 27.33
C ILE A 668 -16.69 17.86 27.89
N LYS A 669 -16.08 16.76 28.33
CA LYS A 669 -16.81 15.56 28.75
C LYS A 669 -17.16 15.51 30.22
N PHE A 670 -16.33 16.09 31.08
CA PHE A 670 -16.51 16.04 32.52
C PHE A 670 -16.73 17.44 33.07
N ASP A 671 -17.89 17.64 33.69
CA ASP A 671 -18.21 18.89 34.36
C ASP A 671 -17.72 18.83 35.82
N ASN A 672 -16.41 19.03 36.01
CA ASN A 672 -15.79 19.13 37.33
C ASN A 672 -15.02 20.46 37.42
N PRO A 673 -15.50 21.44 38.21
CA PRO A 673 -14.95 22.80 38.22
C PRO A 673 -13.47 22.86 38.64
N LYS A 674 -13.04 22.05 39.61
CA LYS A 674 -11.64 22.03 40.07
C LYS A 674 -10.69 21.44 39.02
N GLU A 675 -11.11 20.38 38.35
CA GLU A 675 -10.34 19.79 37.25
C GLU A 675 -10.33 20.69 36.02
N ASN A 676 -11.44 21.37 35.75
CA ASN A 676 -11.58 22.30 34.63
C ASN A 676 -10.63 23.50 34.78
N GLU A 677 -10.49 24.08 35.97
CA GLU A 677 -9.47 25.12 36.22
C GLU A 677 -8.03 24.62 35.95
N SER A 678 -7.72 23.39 36.36
CA SER A 678 -6.40 22.79 36.11
C SER A 678 -6.16 22.57 34.62
N ILE A 679 -7.18 22.10 33.89
CA ILE A 679 -7.11 21.89 32.44
C ILE A 679 -6.97 23.23 31.72
N GLU A 680 -7.72 24.25 32.11
CA GLU A 680 -7.61 25.60 31.55
C GLU A 680 -6.22 26.18 31.76
N LYS A 681 -5.66 26.09 32.97
CA LYS A 681 -4.28 26.51 33.25
C LYS A 681 -3.28 25.77 32.38
N PHE A 682 -3.47 24.46 32.18
CA PHE A 682 -2.65 23.65 31.28
C PHE A 682 -2.76 24.13 29.83
N LEU A 683 -3.97 24.35 29.31
CA LEU A 683 -4.20 24.79 27.94
C LEU A 683 -3.66 26.20 27.70
N ILE A 684 -3.92 27.15 28.61
CA ILE A 684 -3.37 28.52 28.56
C ILE A 684 -1.85 28.49 28.56
N LYS A 685 -1.22 27.60 29.34
CA LYS A 685 0.25 27.48 29.36
C LYS A 685 0.80 26.87 28.07
N ASN A 686 0.10 25.92 27.47
CA ASN A 686 0.59 25.16 26.32
C ASN A 686 0.24 25.79 24.96
N LEU A 687 -0.83 26.59 24.87
CA LEU A 687 -1.32 27.20 23.63
C LEU A 687 -0.97 28.70 23.53
N LYS A 688 0.17 29.08 24.11
CA LYS A 688 0.76 30.42 24.02
C LYS A 688 1.96 30.46 23.09
N MET A 689 2.22 31.65 22.55
CA MET A 689 3.37 31.97 21.71
C MET A 689 4.69 31.34 22.19
N ASP A 690 5.05 31.48 23.47
CA ASP A 690 6.33 30.95 23.99
C ASP A 690 6.47 29.45 23.79
N LYS A 691 5.38 28.70 24.00
CA LYS A 691 5.40 27.25 23.83
C LYS A 691 5.42 26.87 22.35
N ILE A 692 4.70 27.61 21.51
CA ILE A 692 4.70 27.40 20.05
C ILE A 692 6.11 27.66 19.48
N ASN A 693 6.75 28.76 19.87
CA ASN A 693 8.14 29.07 19.52
C ASN A 693 9.09 27.99 20.03
N SER A 694 8.90 27.48 21.24
CA SER A 694 9.69 26.35 21.75
C SER A 694 9.54 25.08 20.91
N LEU A 695 8.34 24.79 20.38
CA LEU A 695 8.12 23.65 19.49
C LEU A 695 8.82 23.86 18.14
N ILE A 696 8.70 25.05 17.55
CA ILE A 696 9.37 25.40 16.29
C ILE A 696 10.89 25.37 16.46
N ASN A 697 11.43 25.93 17.53
CA ASN A 697 12.86 25.96 17.82
C ASN A 697 13.43 24.58 18.18
N SER A 698 12.57 23.60 18.52
CA SER A 698 13.00 22.22 18.74
C SER A 698 13.15 21.41 17.45
N THR A 699 12.69 21.95 16.32
CA THR A 699 12.94 21.36 15.00
C THR A 699 14.40 21.54 14.62
N GLU A 700 14.90 20.68 13.73
CA GLU A 700 16.29 20.74 13.25
C GLU A 700 16.66 22.12 12.66
N CYS A 701 15.73 22.73 11.93
CA CYS A 701 15.91 24.02 11.29
C CYS A 701 14.54 24.57 10.85
N ILE A 702 14.46 25.89 10.71
CA ILE A 702 13.23 26.58 10.30
C ILE A 702 12.70 26.15 8.92
N LEU A 703 13.56 25.63 8.04
CA LEU A 703 13.21 25.10 6.72
C LEU A 703 12.68 23.66 6.76
N SER A 704 12.78 22.96 7.90
CA SER A 704 12.35 21.57 8.03
C SER A 704 10.83 21.41 7.87
N TRP A 705 10.42 20.25 7.36
CA TRP A 705 9.03 19.83 7.19
C TRP A 705 8.22 19.99 8.48
N GLU A 706 8.84 19.73 9.63
CA GLU A 706 8.21 19.76 10.95
C GLU A 706 7.58 21.11 11.27
N VAL A 707 8.15 22.22 10.80
CA VAL A 707 7.66 23.57 11.08
C VAL A 707 6.25 23.76 10.52
N ASN A 708 6.05 23.55 9.20
CA ASN A 708 4.70 23.69 8.65
C ASN A 708 3.77 22.59 9.15
N TYR A 709 4.27 21.39 9.46
CA TYR A 709 3.46 20.35 10.07
C TYR A 709 2.89 20.80 11.43
N ILE A 710 3.71 21.40 12.30
CA ILE A 710 3.28 21.98 13.57
C ILE A 710 2.20 23.04 13.33
N LEU A 711 2.51 23.99 12.44
CA LEU A 711 1.64 25.12 12.14
C LEU A 711 0.27 24.68 11.59
N ILE A 712 0.23 23.80 10.59
CA ILE A 712 -1.01 23.28 9.99
C ILE A 712 -1.86 22.55 11.02
N ASN A 713 -1.25 21.72 11.87
CA ASN A 713 -1.99 21.00 12.92
C ASN A 713 -2.50 21.92 14.04
N LEU A 714 -1.81 23.02 14.33
CA LEU A 714 -2.32 24.06 15.24
C LEU A 714 -3.49 24.83 14.63
N VAL A 715 -3.49 25.06 13.31
CA VAL A 715 -4.67 25.59 12.60
C VAL A 715 -5.84 24.61 12.68
N ASP A 716 -5.62 23.32 12.41
CA ASP A 716 -6.67 22.29 12.54
C ASP A 716 -7.21 22.23 13.97
N LEU A 717 -6.33 22.22 14.98
CA LEU A 717 -6.72 22.31 16.40
C LEU A 717 -7.59 23.54 16.66
N SER A 718 -7.22 24.71 16.13
CA SER A 718 -8.02 25.93 16.29
C SER A 718 -9.42 25.80 15.67
N LYS A 719 -9.54 25.18 14.49
CA LYS A 719 -10.85 24.90 13.87
C LYS A 719 -11.66 23.91 14.70
N ILE A 720 -11.02 22.87 15.24
CA ILE A 720 -11.65 21.93 16.18
C ILE A 720 -12.14 22.69 17.42
N LEU A 721 -11.31 23.50 18.07
CA LEU A 721 -11.72 24.30 19.23
C LEU A 721 -12.90 25.23 18.91
N ASN A 722 -12.96 25.81 17.71
CA ASN A 722 -14.11 26.60 17.26
C ASN A 722 -15.38 25.78 17.05
N GLN A 723 -15.26 24.54 16.59
CA GLN A 723 -16.38 23.61 16.47
C GLN A 723 -16.88 23.18 17.86
N LEU A 724 -15.96 22.94 18.78
CA LEU A 724 -16.23 22.56 20.17
C LEU A 724 -16.71 23.74 21.03
N SER A 725 -16.39 24.98 20.68
CA SER A 725 -16.77 26.16 21.47
C SER A 725 -18.25 26.55 21.33
N ARG A 726 -18.98 25.90 20.40
CA ARG A 726 -20.42 26.12 20.17
C ARG A 726 -21.31 25.50 21.26
N PHE A 727 -20.75 24.74 22.19
CA PHE A 727 -21.48 24.08 23.29
C PHE A 727 -21.40 24.91 24.57
N GLU A 728 -22.48 24.98 25.36
CA GLU A 728 -22.64 25.94 26.48
C GLU A 728 -21.50 25.91 27.52
N PHE A 729 -20.87 24.76 27.73
CA PHE A 729 -19.80 24.51 28.73
C PHE A 729 -18.38 24.92 28.28
N SER A 730 -18.22 25.72 27.23
CA SER A 730 -16.92 25.92 26.55
C SER A 730 -16.50 27.38 26.31
N LYS A 731 -17.12 28.35 26.99
CA LYS A 731 -16.82 29.79 26.79
C LYS A 731 -15.33 30.13 26.98
N ASN A 732 -14.65 29.50 27.94
CA ASN A 732 -13.21 29.72 28.18
C ASN A 732 -12.32 29.08 27.09
N LEU A 733 -12.78 28.02 26.41
CA LEU A 733 -12.06 27.48 25.24
C LEU A 733 -12.10 28.48 24.07
N SER A 734 -13.17 29.26 23.93
CA SER A 734 -13.26 30.31 22.90
C SER A 734 -12.21 31.40 23.11
N SER A 735 -12.00 31.85 24.35
CA SER A 735 -10.98 32.87 24.65
C SER A 735 -9.56 32.35 24.43
N ILE A 736 -9.26 31.13 24.89
CA ILE A 736 -7.98 30.46 24.63
C ILE A 736 -7.72 30.34 23.12
N ASN A 737 -8.74 29.95 22.35
CA ASN A 737 -8.59 29.81 20.91
C ASN A 737 -8.37 31.15 20.19
N LYS A 738 -9.00 32.23 20.65
CA LYS A 738 -8.74 33.58 20.12
C LYS A 738 -7.28 34.00 20.33
N THR A 739 -6.71 33.71 21.50
CA THR A 739 -5.29 33.95 21.78
C THR A 739 -4.41 33.11 20.85
N LEU A 740 -4.68 31.81 20.71
CA LEU A 740 -3.95 30.93 19.79
C LEU A 740 -3.97 31.48 18.34
N ILE A 741 -5.13 31.91 17.85
CA ILE A 741 -5.28 32.49 16.50
C ILE A 741 -4.45 33.78 16.38
N SER A 742 -4.48 34.65 17.38
CA SER A 742 -3.68 35.88 17.41
C SER A 742 -2.19 35.58 17.36
N ASP A 743 -1.74 34.62 18.17
CA ASP A 743 -0.34 34.19 18.22
C ASP A 743 0.09 33.63 16.86
N LEU A 744 -0.69 32.71 16.28
CA LEU A 744 -0.42 32.14 14.95
C LEU A 744 -0.35 33.21 13.85
N LYS A 745 -1.20 34.25 13.90
CA LYS A 745 -1.16 35.38 12.94
C LYS A 745 0.08 36.25 13.07
N SER A 746 0.64 36.34 14.27
CA SER A 746 1.84 37.14 14.54
C SER A 746 3.16 36.41 14.25
N LEU A 747 3.11 35.09 14.01
CA LEU A 747 4.29 34.30 13.64
C LEU A 747 4.81 34.68 12.25
N ASN A 748 6.04 35.19 12.20
CA ASN A 748 6.73 35.54 10.96
C ASN A 748 7.57 34.39 10.39
N CYS A 749 7.12 33.13 10.52
CA CYS A 749 7.86 31.94 10.08
C CYS A 749 8.26 32.00 8.61
N LYS A 750 7.37 32.49 7.73
CA LYS A 750 7.68 32.72 6.30
C LYS A 750 8.93 33.59 6.11
N LYS A 751 9.03 34.71 6.83
CA LYS A 751 10.18 35.62 6.73
C LYS A 751 11.46 34.95 7.24
N LEU A 752 11.36 34.20 8.34
CA LEU A 752 12.49 33.46 8.91
C LEU A 752 13.00 32.37 7.95
N GLN A 753 12.09 31.64 7.30
CA GLN A 753 12.43 30.63 6.29
C GLN A 753 13.15 31.24 5.10
N VAL A 754 12.61 32.33 4.53
CA VAL A 754 13.25 33.02 3.40
C VAL A 754 14.62 33.59 3.78
N ASN A 755 14.74 34.21 4.95
CA ASN A 755 16.02 34.71 5.43
C ASN A 755 17.05 33.57 5.55
N LYS A 756 16.67 32.43 6.13
CA LYS A 756 17.57 31.28 6.24
C LYS A 756 17.92 30.68 4.88
N LEU A 757 16.97 30.61 3.95
CA LEU A 757 17.23 30.17 2.57
C LEU A 757 18.24 31.08 1.87
N ASN A 758 18.10 32.41 2.02
CA ASN A 758 19.02 33.38 1.45
C ASN A 758 20.42 33.34 2.09
N GLU A 759 20.50 33.09 3.40
CA GLU A 759 21.76 32.84 4.10
C GLU A 759 22.48 31.63 3.50
N LEU A 760 21.78 30.49 3.38
CA LEU A 760 22.35 29.27 2.79
C LEU A 760 22.69 29.41 1.31
N LYS A 761 21.97 30.26 0.57
CA LYS A 761 22.28 30.59 -0.83
C LYS A 761 23.64 31.27 -0.98
N THR A 762 24.05 32.06 0.02
CA THR A 762 25.37 32.72 0.02
C THR A 762 26.52 31.79 0.37
N GLU A 763 26.21 30.60 0.89
CA GLU A 763 27.20 29.54 1.06
C GLU A 763 27.51 28.96 -0.33
N ASN A 764 28.77 29.09 -0.77
CA ASN A 764 29.19 28.60 -2.08
C ASN A 764 29.14 27.06 -2.11
N PHE A 765 28.03 26.50 -2.60
CA PHE A 765 27.93 25.07 -2.86
C PHE A 765 28.98 24.64 -3.90
N GLN A 766 29.80 23.65 -3.53
CA GLN A 766 30.73 23.02 -4.46
C GLN A 766 30.00 21.90 -5.22
N PHE A 767 29.85 22.08 -6.52
CA PHE A 767 29.32 21.08 -7.44
C PHE A 767 30.45 20.45 -8.24
N ASP A 768 30.22 19.23 -8.75
CA ASP A 768 31.18 18.57 -9.63
C ASP A 768 31.20 19.25 -11.01
N ASP A 769 32.39 19.48 -11.54
CA ASP A 769 32.61 20.20 -12.80
C ASP A 769 31.90 19.50 -13.99
N ASN A 770 31.72 18.18 -13.95
CA ASN A 770 31.09 17.43 -15.05
C ASN A 770 29.59 17.73 -15.22
N LEU A 771 28.93 18.29 -14.21
CA LEU A 771 27.50 18.58 -14.23
C LEU A 771 27.16 19.81 -15.10
N ASP A 772 28.12 20.70 -15.37
CA ASP A 772 27.92 22.01 -16.04
C ASP A 772 26.76 22.79 -15.41
N LEU A 773 26.84 23.01 -14.09
CA LEU A 773 25.81 23.70 -13.32
C LEU A 773 26.21 25.16 -13.11
N ASP A 774 25.52 26.09 -13.80
CA ASP A 774 25.84 27.51 -13.73
C ASP A 774 25.18 28.20 -12.52
N THR A 775 25.73 29.35 -12.14
CA THR A 775 25.24 30.12 -10.98
C THR A 775 23.82 30.64 -11.21
N ASN A 776 23.43 30.89 -12.47
CA ASN A 776 22.08 31.31 -12.83
C ASN A 776 21.05 30.21 -12.51
N PHE A 777 21.34 28.96 -12.87
CA PHE A 777 20.46 27.82 -12.58
C PHE A 777 20.29 27.59 -11.07
N VAL A 778 21.37 27.71 -10.28
CA VAL A 778 21.27 27.67 -8.81
C VAL A 778 20.34 28.78 -8.32
N ASN A 779 20.55 30.01 -8.80
CA ASN A 779 19.76 31.16 -8.38
C ASN A 779 18.27 30.98 -8.71
N GLU A 780 17.96 30.48 -9.90
CA GLU A 780 16.59 30.16 -10.33
C GLU A 780 15.97 29.05 -9.47
N THR A 781 16.72 27.98 -9.19
CA THR A 781 16.25 26.87 -8.34
C THR A 781 15.91 27.37 -6.93
N PHE A 782 16.77 28.21 -6.35
CA PHE A 782 16.49 28.83 -5.05
C PHE A 782 15.27 29.76 -5.09
N GLN A 783 15.06 30.50 -6.18
CA GLN A 783 13.86 31.33 -6.34
C GLN A 783 12.58 30.50 -6.41
N ILE A 784 12.62 29.36 -7.09
CA ILE A 784 11.49 28.43 -7.18
C ILE A 784 11.18 27.82 -5.80
N ILE A 785 12.22 27.47 -5.02
CA ILE A 785 12.07 27.01 -3.63
C ILE A 785 11.43 28.11 -2.76
N GLU A 786 11.91 29.35 -2.86
CA GLU A 786 11.36 30.50 -2.13
C GLU A 786 9.86 30.69 -2.43
N ASN A 787 9.49 30.62 -3.71
CA ASN A 787 8.09 30.70 -4.14
C ASN A 787 7.24 29.56 -3.55
N SER A 788 7.78 28.33 -3.52
CA SER A 788 7.07 27.19 -2.93
C SER A 788 6.87 27.36 -1.41
N ILE A 789 7.88 27.87 -0.69
CA ILE A 789 7.77 28.22 0.74
C ILE A 789 6.70 29.31 0.95
N HIS A 790 6.65 30.29 0.06
CA HIS A 790 5.60 31.31 0.09
C HIS A 790 4.20 30.75 -0.08
N GLU A 791 4.00 29.81 -1.00
CA GLU A 791 2.73 29.13 -1.23
C GLU A 791 2.31 28.27 -0.02
N ALA A 792 3.28 27.58 0.61
CA ALA A 792 3.09 26.73 1.78
C ALA A 792 3.09 27.50 3.12
N SER A 793 2.93 28.82 3.10
CA SER A 793 2.90 29.66 4.31
C SER A 793 1.55 29.62 5.01
N ILE A 794 1.56 29.59 6.35
CA ILE A 794 0.35 29.68 7.18
C ILE A 794 -0.46 30.97 6.90
N SER A 795 0.20 32.04 6.43
CA SER A 795 -0.44 33.31 6.07
C SER A 795 -1.50 33.17 4.98
N ASN A 796 -1.42 32.09 4.18
CA ASN A 796 -2.36 31.80 3.11
C ASN A 796 -3.57 31.00 3.60
N LEU A 797 -3.56 30.53 4.86
CA LEU A 797 -4.67 29.80 5.47
C LEU A 797 -5.67 30.78 6.10
N ARG A 798 -6.95 30.44 6.01
CA ARG A 798 -8.02 31.20 6.68
C ARG A 798 -8.05 30.85 8.16
N LEU A 799 -7.34 31.61 8.99
CA LEU A 799 -7.31 31.48 10.45
C LEU A 799 -8.58 32.04 11.14
#